data_AF-M2VQ87-F1
#
_entry.id   AF-M2VQ87-F1
#
_cell.length_a   1.000
_cell.length_b   1.000
_cell.length_c   1.000
_cell.angle_alpha   90.00
_cell.angle_beta   90.00
_cell.angle_gamma   90.00
#
_symmetry.space_group_name_H-M   'P 1'
#
loop_
_entity.id
_entity.type
_entity.pdbx_description
1 polymer ?
#
loop_
_entity_poly.entity_id
_entity_poly.type
_entity_poly.pdbx_seq_one_letter_code
_entity_poly.pdbx_strand_id
1 'polypeptide(L)'
;MEVRYWEGGLLRHEVEAIESMRKAFKGEPELEQPGTVAPTGGKSLAQQLSNLSLKGKGADHPSGMWPWKGYAGFRFADSRGKEGEFDLVIVTHKNVIIVELKHWNGVITSHGGKWYQNGDERDRSPVSVTQNKVFLLKKKLNAVRQQFPKGIVPNIKFCVVLSGKCTFDQLPANEREHVMHLDDFLKLANERQFNNKFRPHPEAAGLNQYFDVFDQLLNQGSVKPKELMVDGFRAQGEPIFKHPGEVYVEYEAANENNKADRALLRLWDFNKLDDVDAKTPEGRFKILSRERDVLVYLGQRDHELAKRCLRPIRNPSVQSVTQEFSELCELPASHYRLNEFINRYAQNYEESERVKLAKILVAQFAAMHGFKVAHRDLGDHSVWFSPSSAIALSNFIAAYHQPAGTVGPRRDQLSIGSIALPEDRTDEGRGGTPFHRDVFALGLLCWHLAQAKSLPLKLNADYIDSVRDDILGSDTWYAGVLAKAVEHNPSSRYANAGELLDELNQVTPEDTEQFAFDQSQLERFSASNVRVYKIYPADEEIIDTPEKEVYRSGDCIVKLWPTIHADAPQGGQGPLLLSFFEKVELLNKSGYGFLPRIDQFGYDRSGTPFLVQQFIDGQHWSELSQLSSRRAEELIRGLISAVECLHEQQLTHGDLHPGNIKVIVPVDDGQPAQIYLLDLPDLTVSGSEPFNNRYSPLAESCTPFERDNFAVMRMAVELLGMDWDQPGEHDLAELRKAIKEELQSESGFVALERFNDALNREFCPKQVRQIISVAVRGNDSLNYAIYPDNGRLFVSVKPDAKDAKQAVVTFSGVGGSFSAAYEKVSKTFVRGFKPSQQEAVPHWIERNADFEIDVEINVAVTNISSLKELSVFMGSNLAFDELVASILDAARAPSENQGGEGAQKSTDLAADSDIPEEHVPEIKVRSIQTSKVWKAIMDTEVEGLPTLEVSGEPVFNKDKTGLMIPYTANGEILESFETDDKINLIKKDGEKQINLGEVDLRKSTKSALCLVYSGKTRAAIKADD
;
A
#
# COMPACT_ATOMS: atom_id res chain seq x y z
N MET A 1 4.68 30.50 -33.28
CA MET A 1 5.11 31.06 -31.99
C MET A 1 6.51 30.55 -31.72
N GLU A 2 7.39 31.36 -31.15
CA GLU A 2 8.68 30.88 -30.63
C GLU A 2 8.44 30.26 -29.24
N VAL A 3 9.07 29.14 -28.91
CA VAL A 3 8.96 28.52 -27.58
C VAL A 3 10.36 28.27 -27.03
N ARG A 4 10.57 28.73 -25.80
CA ARG A 4 11.77 28.43 -25.02
C ARG A 4 11.47 27.31 -24.04
N TYR A 5 12.27 26.25 -24.12
CA TYR A 5 12.18 25.08 -23.24
C TYR A 5 13.25 25.12 -22.17
N TRP A 6 12.89 24.67 -20.96
CA TRP A 6 13.84 24.22 -19.96
C TRP A 6 13.80 22.68 -19.99
N GLU A 7 14.95 22.05 -20.20
CA GLU A 7 15.05 20.59 -20.33
C GLU A 7 14.83 19.92 -18.97
N GLY A 8 13.73 19.17 -18.83
CA GLY A 8 13.37 18.41 -17.63
C GLY A 8 11.88 18.50 -17.26
N GLY A 9 11.30 17.37 -16.84
CA GLY A 9 9.98 17.28 -16.17
C GLY A 9 8.72 17.48 -17.03
N LEU A 10 8.83 17.86 -18.31
CA LEU A 10 7.69 17.79 -19.22
C LEU A 10 7.49 16.36 -19.74
N LEU A 11 6.26 15.86 -19.67
CA LEU A 11 5.85 14.61 -20.29
C LEU A 11 5.71 14.81 -21.81
N ARG A 12 5.90 13.76 -22.62
CA ARG A 12 5.88 13.90 -24.08
C ARG A 12 4.57 14.44 -24.60
N HIS A 13 3.42 14.03 -24.04
CA HIS A 13 2.12 14.59 -24.43
C HIS A 13 2.03 16.11 -24.20
N GLU A 14 2.74 16.63 -23.19
CA GLU A 14 2.84 18.08 -22.96
C GLU A 14 3.67 18.70 -24.09
N VAL A 15 4.81 18.10 -24.43
CA VAL A 15 5.67 18.54 -25.55
C VAL A 15 4.91 18.51 -26.89
N GLU A 16 4.17 17.46 -27.19
CA GLU A 16 3.37 17.33 -28.43
C GLU A 16 2.25 18.38 -28.50
N ALA A 17 1.58 18.66 -27.38
CA ALA A 17 0.59 19.73 -27.29
C ALA A 17 1.23 21.10 -27.52
N ILE A 18 2.37 21.37 -26.87
CA ILE A 18 3.13 22.62 -27.04
C ILE A 18 3.60 22.78 -28.49
N GLU A 19 4.06 21.71 -29.13
CA GLU A 19 4.47 21.73 -30.54
C GLU A 19 3.29 21.99 -31.50
N SER A 20 2.12 21.45 -31.18
CA SER A 20 0.88 21.74 -31.93
C SER A 20 0.49 23.22 -31.80
N MET A 21 0.56 23.77 -30.58
CA MET A 21 0.37 25.21 -30.34
C MET A 21 1.42 26.05 -31.06
N ARG A 22 2.70 25.64 -31.01
CA ARG A 22 3.82 26.31 -31.67
C ARG A 22 3.57 26.46 -33.16
N LYS A 23 3.05 25.40 -33.81
CA LYS A 23 2.69 25.35 -35.24
C LYS A 23 1.47 26.22 -35.55
N ALA A 24 0.38 26.08 -34.79
CA ALA A 24 -0.85 26.83 -35.02
C ALA A 24 -0.68 28.35 -34.84
N PHE A 25 0.20 28.75 -33.93
CA PHE A 25 0.44 30.16 -33.61
C PHE A 25 1.60 30.80 -34.39
N LYS A 26 1.92 30.29 -35.59
CA LYS A 26 2.82 30.96 -36.53
C LYS A 26 1.96 31.91 -37.37
N GLY A 27 2.23 33.21 -37.33
CA GLY A 27 1.55 34.14 -38.22
C GLY A 27 1.77 33.71 -39.68
N GLU A 28 0.72 33.73 -40.50
CA GLU A 28 0.86 33.47 -41.93
C GLU A 28 1.80 34.51 -42.54
N PRO A 29 2.78 34.13 -43.39
CA PRO A 29 3.34 35.07 -44.35
C PRO A 29 2.20 35.48 -45.29
N GLU A 30 2.06 36.78 -45.55
CA GLU A 30 1.18 37.25 -46.62
C GLU A 30 1.52 36.49 -47.91
N LEU A 31 0.58 35.65 -48.37
CA LEU A 31 0.66 35.00 -49.66
C LEU A 31 0.61 36.08 -50.74
N GLU A 32 1.74 36.33 -51.40
CA GLU A 32 1.75 36.96 -52.72
C GLU A 32 0.81 36.15 -53.63
N GLN A 33 -0.29 36.78 -54.04
CA GLN A 33 -1.21 36.17 -55.01
C GLN A 33 -0.48 36.01 -56.36
N PRO A 34 -0.60 34.86 -57.04
CA PRO A 34 -0.07 34.71 -58.38
C PRO A 34 -0.87 35.60 -59.34
N GLY A 35 -0.13 36.34 -60.16
CA GLY A 35 -0.66 37.37 -61.05
C GLY A 35 -1.82 36.90 -61.93
N THR A 36 -2.88 37.70 -61.94
CA THR A 36 -3.91 37.66 -62.98
C THR A 36 -3.89 38.98 -63.75
N VAL A 37 -3.72 38.83 -65.06
CA VAL A 37 -3.66 39.89 -66.06
C VAL A 37 -4.98 40.65 -66.11
N ALA A 38 -4.88 41.98 -66.23
CA ALA A 38 -6.01 42.92 -66.32
C ALA A 38 -7.00 42.57 -67.44
N PRO A 39 -8.26 43.07 -67.32
CA PRO A 39 -8.62 44.17 -68.21
C PRO A 39 -9.41 45.31 -67.53
N THR A 40 -8.95 46.53 -67.80
CA THR A 40 -9.68 47.77 -68.12
C THR A 40 -11.11 48.00 -67.59
N GLY A 41 -11.26 49.09 -66.84
CA GLY A 41 -12.36 50.05 -67.04
C GLY A 41 -13.29 50.29 -65.84
N GLY A 42 -13.22 51.49 -65.25
CA GLY A 42 -14.27 52.05 -64.38
C GLY A 42 -13.80 52.43 -62.98
N LYS A 43 -13.35 53.68 -62.80
CA LYS A 43 -13.11 54.27 -61.47
C LYS A 43 -14.46 54.56 -60.79
N SER A 44 -14.71 53.96 -59.63
CA SER A 44 -15.83 54.36 -58.77
C SER A 44 -15.36 55.35 -57.70
N LEU A 45 -16.20 56.35 -57.45
CA LEU A 45 -15.99 57.47 -56.52
C LEU A 45 -15.69 57.03 -55.07
N ALA A 46 -15.97 55.76 -54.72
CA ALA A 46 -15.72 55.19 -53.40
C ALA A 46 -14.22 55.03 -53.07
N GLN A 47 -13.37 54.79 -54.06
CA GLN A 47 -11.90 54.70 -53.88
C GLN A 47 -11.22 56.07 -53.70
N GLN A 48 -11.87 57.17 -54.09
CA GLN A 48 -11.31 58.51 -53.84
C GLN A 48 -11.62 59.03 -52.44
N LEU A 49 -12.68 58.54 -51.79
CA LEU A 49 -13.05 58.90 -50.41
C LEU A 49 -12.24 58.15 -49.34
N SER A 50 -11.79 56.92 -49.61
CA SER A 50 -10.91 56.17 -48.69
C SER A 50 -9.51 56.80 -48.56
N ASN A 51 -9.02 57.48 -49.61
CA ASN A 51 -7.69 58.06 -49.63
C ASN A 51 -7.62 59.48 -49.00
N LEU A 52 -8.75 60.07 -48.62
CA LEU A 52 -8.79 61.42 -48.02
C LEU A 52 -8.91 61.42 -46.49
N SER A 53 -9.08 60.25 -45.83
CA SER A 53 -9.19 60.18 -44.37
C SER A 53 -7.89 59.75 -43.64
N LEU A 54 -6.77 59.62 -44.35
CA LEU A 54 -5.46 59.26 -43.78
C LEU A 54 -4.44 60.40 -43.91
N LYS A 55 -4.80 61.59 -43.47
CA LYS A 55 -3.84 62.64 -43.08
C LYS A 55 -4.33 63.36 -41.82
N GLY A 56 -4.26 62.64 -40.70
CA GLY A 56 -4.57 63.15 -39.37
C GLY A 56 -3.78 62.40 -38.31
N LYS A 57 -2.59 62.93 -38.00
CA LYS A 57 -1.79 62.78 -36.75
C LYS A 57 -2.01 61.53 -35.87
N GLY A 58 -0.99 60.67 -35.84
CA GLY A 58 -0.50 59.99 -34.63
C GLY A 58 -1.06 58.59 -34.32
N ALA A 59 -0.33 57.55 -34.72
CA ALA A 59 -0.18 56.26 -34.01
C ALA A 59 0.72 55.31 -34.84
N ASP A 60 2.02 55.33 -34.58
CA ASP A 60 2.94 54.27 -35.02
C ASP A 60 2.86 53.10 -34.02
N HIS A 61 2.02 52.10 -34.28
CA HIS A 61 2.21 50.75 -33.72
C HIS A 61 1.66 49.70 -34.70
N PRO A 62 2.43 48.66 -35.06
CA PRO A 62 1.94 47.60 -35.91
C PRO A 62 0.92 46.77 -35.12
N SER A 63 -0.36 46.91 -35.45
CA SER A 63 -1.48 46.23 -34.80
C SER A 63 -1.64 44.79 -35.32
N GLY A 64 -0.60 43.96 -35.15
CA GLY A 64 -0.63 42.54 -35.49
C GLY A 64 -0.82 41.69 -34.24
N MET A 65 -1.65 40.65 -34.33
CA MET A 65 -1.80 39.63 -33.28
C MET A 65 -0.48 38.86 -33.04
N TRP A 66 0.42 38.83 -34.02
CA TRP A 66 1.70 38.13 -34.01
C TRP A 66 2.88 39.08 -33.85
N PRO A 67 4.06 38.64 -33.35
CA PRO A 67 4.38 37.29 -32.86
C PRO A 67 3.87 37.02 -31.43
N TRP A 68 3.75 35.74 -31.07
CA TRP A 68 3.62 35.26 -29.69
C TRP A 68 4.89 34.50 -29.28
N LYS A 69 5.17 34.44 -27.98
CA LYS A 69 6.30 33.71 -27.40
C LYS A 69 5.86 32.83 -26.23
N GLY A 70 6.35 31.61 -26.17
CA GLY A 70 6.05 30.63 -25.13
C GLY A 70 7.27 30.29 -24.28
N TYR A 71 7.04 29.96 -23.01
CA TYR A 71 8.04 29.51 -22.05
C TYR A 71 7.54 28.23 -21.38
N ALA A 72 8.25 27.11 -21.52
CA ALA A 72 7.74 25.80 -21.17
C ALA A 72 8.66 25.01 -20.22
N GLY A 73 8.04 24.24 -19.32
CA GLY A 73 8.74 23.24 -18.50
C GLY A 73 9.63 23.82 -17.41
N PHE A 74 9.20 24.87 -16.73
CA PHE A 74 10.04 25.57 -15.74
C PHE A 74 9.35 25.77 -14.40
N ARG A 75 10.16 26.05 -13.36
CA ARG A 75 9.70 26.43 -12.02
C ARG A 75 10.57 27.56 -11.47
N PHE A 76 10.04 28.35 -10.54
CA PHE A 76 10.84 29.35 -9.84
C PHE A 76 11.58 28.70 -8.65
N ALA A 77 12.87 29.02 -8.50
CA ALA A 77 13.71 28.57 -7.41
C ALA A 77 13.64 29.54 -6.22
N ASP A 78 13.35 29.02 -5.03
CA ASP A 78 13.50 29.71 -3.75
C ASP A 78 14.25 28.82 -2.75
N SER A 79 14.86 29.45 -1.75
CA SER A 79 15.54 28.91 -0.57
C SER A 79 14.76 27.86 0.23
N ARG A 80 13.43 27.77 0.05
CA ARG A 80 12.54 26.78 0.71
C ARG A 80 11.97 25.71 -0.22
N GLY A 81 12.35 25.68 -1.51
CA GLY A 81 11.98 24.62 -2.46
C GLY A 81 10.54 24.61 -2.97
N LYS A 82 9.68 25.57 -2.59
CA LYS A 82 8.27 25.66 -3.02
C LYS A 82 7.95 26.99 -3.70
N GLU A 83 8.21 27.12 -5.01
CA GLU A 83 7.49 28.07 -5.87
C GLU A 83 7.11 27.35 -7.20
N GLY A 84 5.82 27.43 -7.55
CA GLY A 84 5.13 26.50 -8.45
C GLY A 84 5.72 26.26 -9.84
N GLU A 85 5.40 25.09 -10.38
CA GLU A 85 5.80 24.58 -11.69
C GLU A 85 4.87 25.07 -12.80
N PHE A 86 5.40 25.33 -13.99
CA PHE A 86 4.66 25.84 -15.14
C PHE A 86 4.88 24.94 -16.36
N ASP A 87 3.79 24.38 -16.90
CA ASP A 87 3.86 23.58 -18.13
C ASP A 87 4.14 24.49 -19.33
N LEU A 88 3.35 25.55 -19.49
CA LEU A 88 3.54 26.55 -20.53
C LEU A 88 3.00 27.93 -20.08
N VAL A 89 3.79 28.98 -20.32
CA VAL A 89 3.36 30.39 -20.25
C VAL A 89 3.50 31.02 -21.62
N ILE A 90 2.40 31.55 -22.17
CA ILE A 90 2.36 32.21 -23.47
C ILE A 90 2.20 33.72 -23.28
N VAL A 91 3.14 34.50 -23.83
CA VAL A 91 3.01 35.95 -23.97
C VAL A 91 2.43 36.24 -25.35
N THR A 92 1.24 36.84 -25.35
CA THR A 92 0.50 37.20 -26.56
C THR A 92 0.57 38.71 -26.83
N HIS A 93 -0.11 39.18 -27.87
CA HIS A 93 -0.27 40.60 -28.18
C HIS A 93 -1.04 41.42 -27.12
N LYS A 94 -1.82 40.80 -26.23
CA LYS A 94 -2.67 41.49 -25.22
C LYS A 94 -2.67 40.90 -23.81
N ASN A 95 -2.39 39.61 -23.66
CA ASN A 95 -2.41 38.91 -22.36
C ASN A 95 -1.20 37.98 -22.19
N VAL A 96 -0.86 37.68 -20.94
CA VAL A 96 -0.07 36.50 -20.58
C VAL A 96 -1.04 35.36 -20.27
N ILE A 97 -0.82 34.18 -20.82
CA ILE A 97 -1.67 33.00 -20.62
C ILE A 97 -0.85 31.90 -19.97
N ILE A 98 -1.25 31.47 -18.78
CA ILE A 98 -0.73 30.24 -18.16
C ILE A 98 -1.57 29.08 -18.70
N VAL A 99 -0.91 28.09 -19.27
CA VAL A 99 -1.53 26.88 -19.82
C VAL A 99 -1.09 25.71 -18.97
N GLU A 100 -2.05 25.07 -18.30
CA GLU A 100 -1.88 23.80 -17.59
C GLU A 100 -2.31 22.66 -18.52
N LEU A 101 -1.43 21.70 -18.78
CA LEU A 101 -1.69 20.61 -19.70
C LEU A 101 -2.10 19.34 -18.94
N LYS A 102 -3.18 18.70 -19.37
CA LYS A 102 -3.57 17.37 -18.86
C LYS A 102 -3.97 16.46 -20.02
N HIS A 103 -3.48 15.22 -19.99
CA HIS A 103 -3.80 14.21 -20.98
C HIS A 103 -4.75 13.15 -20.40
N TRP A 104 -6.04 13.50 -20.27
CA TRP A 104 -7.05 12.63 -19.66
C TRP A 104 -8.08 12.15 -20.67
N ASN A 105 -8.56 10.93 -20.47
CA ASN A 105 -9.60 10.29 -21.28
C ASN A 105 -10.84 9.96 -20.43
N GLY A 106 -12.02 9.93 -21.02
CA GLY A 106 -13.27 9.58 -20.32
C GLY A 106 -13.99 10.79 -19.69
N VAL A 107 -14.69 10.59 -18.58
CA VAL A 107 -15.53 11.62 -17.94
C VAL A 107 -14.79 12.27 -16.78
N ILE A 108 -14.75 13.60 -16.76
CA ILE A 108 -14.17 14.40 -15.68
C ILE A 108 -15.29 15.01 -14.84
N THR A 109 -15.23 14.75 -13.53
CA THR A 109 -16.17 15.31 -12.53
C THR A 109 -15.40 16.00 -11.41
N SER A 110 -16.08 16.79 -10.58
CA SER A 110 -15.47 17.51 -9.45
C SER A 110 -16.30 17.28 -8.18
N HIS A 111 -15.63 16.86 -7.10
CA HIS A 111 -16.25 16.67 -5.78
C HIS A 111 -15.25 17.08 -4.69
N GLY A 112 -15.71 17.81 -3.67
CA GLY A 112 -14.85 18.22 -2.55
C GLY A 112 -13.62 19.07 -2.93
N GLY A 113 -13.63 19.76 -4.08
CA GLY A 113 -12.48 20.54 -4.56
C GLY A 113 -11.38 19.72 -5.25
N LYS A 114 -11.62 18.44 -5.49
CA LYS A 114 -10.77 17.52 -6.26
C LYS A 114 -11.46 17.11 -7.55
N TRP A 115 -10.67 16.78 -8.56
CA TRP A 115 -11.19 16.22 -9.80
C TRP A 115 -11.17 14.70 -9.75
N TYR A 116 -12.13 14.09 -10.44
CA TYR A 116 -12.24 12.65 -10.59
C TYR A 116 -12.28 12.33 -12.09
N GLN A 117 -11.62 11.25 -12.48
CA GLN A 117 -11.63 10.75 -13.85
C GLN A 117 -12.28 9.38 -13.85
N ASN A 118 -13.45 9.24 -14.47
CA ASN A 118 -14.24 8.01 -14.48
C ASN A 118 -14.55 7.45 -13.07
N GLY A 119 -14.63 8.33 -12.05
CA GLY A 119 -14.84 7.95 -10.65
C GLY A 119 -13.56 7.78 -9.83
N ASP A 120 -12.38 7.69 -10.47
CA ASP A 120 -11.10 7.60 -9.77
C ASP A 120 -10.66 8.99 -9.29
N GLU A 121 -10.34 9.10 -7.99
CA GLU A 121 -9.83 10.34 -7.40
C GLU A 121 -8.48 10.73 -8.01
N ARG A 122 -8.43 11.95 -8.54
CA ARG A 122 -7.20 12.64 -8.93
C ARG A 122 -6.84 13.68 -7.87
N ASP A 123 -5.97 14.61 -8.21
CA ASP A 123 -5.55 15.65 -7.30
C ASP A 123 -6.59 16.78 -7.17
N ARG A 124 -6.20 17.77 -6.36
CA ARG A 124 -6.88 19.06 -6.27
C ARG A 124 -7.13 19.61 -7.68
N SER A 125 -8.29 20.24 -7.86
CA SER A 125 -8.71 20.86 -9.13
C SER A 125 -7.55 21.59 -9.84
N PRO A 126 -7.17 21.18 -11.06
CA PRO A 126 -6.15 21.86 -11.86
C PRO A 126 -6.45 23.35 -12.07
N VAL A 127 -7.73 23.74 -12.06
CA VAL A 127 -8.15 25.15 -12.10
C VAL A 127 -7.67 25.86 -10.83
N SER A 128 -7.94 25.29 -9.66
CA SER A 128 -7.50 25.85 -8.36
C SER A 128 -5.97 25.91 -8.25
N VAL A 129 -5.28 24.87 -8.70
CA VAL A 129 -3.81 24.81 -8.69
C VAL A 129 -3.22 25.89 -9.61
N THR A 130 -3.77 26.03 -10.83
CA THR A 130 -3.31 27.04 -11.80
C THR A 130 -3.61 28.46 -11.34
N GLN A 131 -4.70 28.68 -10.61
CA GLN A 131 -5.02 29.97 -10.02
C GLN A 131 -3.93 30.45 -9.04
N ASN A 132 -3.33 29.54 -8.26
CA ASN A 132 -2.18 29.87 -7.42
C ASN A 132 -0.95 30.30 -8.25
N LYS A 133 -0.74 29.66 -9.41
CA LYS A 133 0.34 30.03 -10.36
C LYS A 133 0.15 31.43 -10.92
N VAL A 134 -1.09 31.89 -11.11
CA VAL A 134 -1.40 33.29 -11.51
C VAL A 134 -0.88 34.28 -10.47
N PHE A 135 -1.14 34.05 -9.18
CA PHE A 135 -0.66 34.94 -8.11
C PHE A 135 0.86 34.98 -8.05
N LEU A 136 1.51 33.83 -8.21
CA LEU A 136 2.97 33.73 -8.23
C LEU A 136 3.57 34.52 -9.40
N LEU A 137 3.09 34.30 -10.63
CA LEU A 137 3.59 35.01 -11.80
C LEU A 137 3.29 36.52 -11.69
N LYS A 138 2.12 36.91 -11.18
CA LYS A 138 1.76 38.31 -10.94
C LYS A 138 2.71 38.98 -9.95
N LYS A 139 3.12 38.28 -8.89
CA LYS A 139 4.12 38.78 -7.92
C LYS A 139 5.47 39.03 -8.60
N LYS A 140 5.94 38.10 -9.44
CA LYS A 140 7.19 38.25 -10.21
C LYS A 140 7.12 39.41 -11.22
N LEU A 141 6.01 39.54 -11.95
CA LEU A 141 5.82 40.67 -12.88
C LEU A 141 5.71 42.02 -12.17
N ASN A 142 5.09 42.08 -10.98
CA ASN A 142 5.04 43.31 -10.18
C ASN A 142 6.43 43.81 -9.79
N ALA A 143 7.40 42.91 -9.54
CA ALA A 143 8.77 43.29 -9.23
C ALA A 143 9.46 44.04 -10.39
N VAL A 144 9.07 43.74 -11.63
CA VAL A 144 9.57 44.37 -12.85
C VAL A 144 8.57 45.36 -13.47
N ARG A 145 7.55 45.81 -12.71
CA ARG A 145 6.44 46.63 -13.26
C ARG A 145 6.88 47.89 -13.99
N GLN A 146 8.01 48.48 -13.59
CA GLN A 146 8.56 49.71 -14.17
C GLN A 146 9.03 49.52 -15.62
N GLN A 147 9.22 48.28 -16.05
CA GLN A 147 9.63 47.94 -17.42
C GLN A 147 8.44 47.84 -18.39
N PHE A 148 7.20 47.89 -17.89
CA PHE A 148 5.99 47.86 -18.70
C PHE A 148 5.39 49.27 -18.93
N PRO A 149 4.61 49.47 -20.00
CA PRO A 149 3.95 50.75 -20.28
C PRO A 149 3.17 51.28 -19.07
N LYS A 150 3.39 52.55 -18.72
CA LYS A 150 2.71 53.23 -17.60
C LYS A 150 2.87 52.52 -16.24
N GLY A 151 3.82 51.60 -16.09
CA GLY A 151 3.98 50.81 -14.87
C GLY A 151 2.88 49.77 -14.63
N ILE A 152 2.07 49.47 -15.65
CA ILE A 152 0.91 48.58 -15.55
C ILE A 152 1.35 47.15 -15.86
N VAL A 153 1.11 46.24 -14.92
CA VAL A 153 1.44 44.82 -15.10
C VAL A 153 0.47 44.17 -16.10
N PRO A 154 0.95 43.35 -17.05
CA PRO A 154 0.11 42.63 -18.00
C PRO A 154 -0.96 41.78 -17.33
N ASN A 155 -2.12 41.67 -17.98
CA ASN A 155 -3.19 40.81 -17.50
C ASN A 155 -2.78 39.33 -17.69
N ILE A 156 -2.87 38.56 -16.60
CA ILE A 156 -2.59 37.12 -16.62
C ILE A 156 -3.93 36.38 -16.67
N LYS A 157 -4.12 35.59 -17.72
CA LYS A 157 -5.19 34.61 -17.87
C LYS A 157 -4.64 33.22 -17.67
N PHE A 158 -5.50 32.26 -17.39
CA PHE A 158 -5.09 30.86 -17.34
C PHE A 158 -6.16 29.95 -17.94
N CYS A 159 -5.69 28.82 -18.49
CA CYS A 159 -6.52 27.76 -19.05
C CYS A 159 -5.94 26.40 -18.66
N VAL A 160 -6.81 25.45 -18.34
CA VAL A 160 -6.50 24.03 -18.30
C VAL A 160 -6.84 23.45 -19.68
N VAL A 161 -5.85 22.93 -20.38
CA VAL A 161 -5.99 22.41 -21.75
C VAL A 161 -5.89 20.89 -21.74
N LEU A 162 -6.95 20.26 -22.23
CA LEU A 162 -7.09 18.81 -22.28
C LEU A 162 -6.71 18.29 -23.67
N SER A 163 -5.62 17.49 -23.75
CA SER A 163 -5.15 16.89 -25.00
C SER A 163 -5.69 15.48 -25.25
N GLY A 164 -6.25 14.84 -24.22
CA GLY A 164 -6.88 13.51 -24.32
C GLY A 164 -8.37 13.57 -24.72
N LYS A 165 -8.95 12.40 -25.00
CA LYS A 165 -10.36 12.24 -25.39
C LYS A 165 -11.26 12.17 -24.16
N CYS A 166 -11.65 13.33 -23.64
CA CYS A 166 -12.46 13.43 -22.43
C CYS A 166 -13.71 14.31 -22.59
N THR A 167 -14.60 14.26 -21.60
CA THR A 167 -15.74 15.16 -21.42
C THR A 167 -15.68 15.79 -20.05
N PHE A 168 -16.01 17.07 -19.94
CA PHE A 168 -15.94 17.83 -18.69
C PHE A 168 -17.24 18.62 -18.41
N ASP A 169 -18.35 18.15 -18.98
CA ASP A 169 -19.67 18.78 -18.84
C ASP A 169 -20.21 18.78 -17.40
N GLN A 170 -19.70 17.85 -16.58
CA GLN A 170 -20.07 17.70 -15.17
C GLN A 170 -19.20 18.56 -14.23
N LEU A 171 -18.28 19.37 -14.76
CA LEU A 171 -17.55 20.34 -13.96
C LEU A 171 -18.43 21.55 -13.58
N PRO A 172 -18.27 22.10 -12.36
CA PRO A 172 -18.91 23.36 -11.96
C PRO A 172 -18.64 24.49 -12.96
N ALA A 173 -19.62 25.39 -13.16
CA ALA A 173 -19.55 26.42 -14.19
C ALA A 173 -18.32 27.35 -14.07
N ASN A 174 -17.94 27.67 -12.83
CA ASN A 174 -16.75 28.47 -12.49
C ASN A 174 -15.42 27.76 -12.79
N GLU A 175 -15.39 26.43 -12.82
CA GLU A 175 -14.19 25.70 -13.25
C GLU A 175 -14.20 25.49 -14.77
N ARG A 176 -15.36 25.10 -15.31
CA ARG A 176 -15.56 24.80 -16.73
C ARG A 176 -15.18 25.96 -17.65
N GLU A 177 -15.35 27.21 -17.22
CA GLU A 177 -14.93 28.37 -18.02
C GLU A 177 -13.42 28.45 -18.28
N HIS A 178 -12.61 27.82 -17.42
CA HIS A 178 -11.16 27.75 -17.52
C HIS A 178 -10.64 26.50 -18.23
N VAL A 179 -11.52 25.56 -18.59
CA VAL A 179 -11.16 24.28 -19.21
C VAL A 179 -11.51 24.30 -20.70
N MET A 180 -10.64 23.74 -21.55
CA MET A 180 -10.95 23.52 -22.96
C MET A 180 -10.13 22.38 -23.57
N HIS A 181 -10.61 21.84 -24.70
CA HIS A 181 -9.83 20.91 -25.50
C HIS A 181 -8.68 21.61 -26.23
N LEU A 182 -7.61 20.86 -26.52
CA LEU A 182 -6.47 21.34 -27.30
C LEU A 182 -6.93 21.93 -28.64
N ASP A 183 -7.81 21.26 -29.38
CA ASP A 183 -8.33 21.73 -30.67
C ASP A 183 -9.03 23.09 -30.57
N ASP A 184 -9.76 23.35 -29.48
CA ASP A 184 -10.41 24.63 -29.25
C ASP A 184 -9.40 25.72 -28.86
N PHE A 185 -8.38 25.37 -28.10
CA PHE A 185 -7.28 26.27 -27.77
C PHE A 185 -6.51 26.69 -29.03
N LEU A 186 -6.27 25.78 -29.98
CA LEU A 186 -5.60 26.09 -31.24
C LEU A 186 -6.38 27.11 -32.11
N LYS A 187 -7.72 27.13 -32.01
CA LYS A 187 -8.55 28.12 -32.72
C LYS A 187 -8.37 29.56 -32.20
N LEU A 188 -7.73 29.74 -31.05
CA LEU A 188 -7.33 31.06 -30.54
C LEU A 188 -6.27 31.75 -31.41
N ALA A 189 -5.77 31.10 -32.47
CA ALA A 189 -5.02 31.75 -33.55
C ALA A 189 -5.86 32.80 -34.30
N ASN A 190 -7.19 32.72 -34.22
CA ASN A 190 -8.11 33.71 -34.79
C ASN A 190 -8.39 34.84 -33.78
N GLU A 191 -8.11 36.09 -34.16
CA GLU A 191 -8.23 37.25 -33.25
C GLU A 191 -9.65 37.42 -32.68
N ARG A 192 -10.69 37.16 -33.48
CA ARG A 192 -12.08 37.26 -33.01
C ARG A 192 -12.37 36.23 -31.92
N GLN A 193 -11.92 35.00 -32.10
CA GLN A 193 -12.09 33.95 -31.10
C GLN A 193 -11.29 34.24 -29.83
N PHE A 194 -10.05 34.74 -29.97
CA PHE A 194 -9.22 35.19 -28.87
C PHE A 194 -9.90 36.30 -28.05
N ASN A 195 -10.36 37.36 -28.73
CA ASN A 195 -11.00 38.51 -28.07
C ASN A 195 -12.32 38.10 -27.40
N ASN A 196 -13.10 37.20 -28.01
CA ASN A 196 -14.32 36.66 -27.41
C ASN A 196 -14.05 35.88 -26.12
N LYS A 197 -12.98 35.05 -26.10
CA LYS A 197 -12.61 34.23 -24.94
C LYS A 197 -12.07 35.07 -23.79
N PHE A 198 -11.08 35.93 -24.04
CA PHE A 198 -10.35 36.60 -22.96
C PHE A 198 -10.80 38.02 -22.66
N ARG A 199 -11.59 38.63 -23.55
CA ARG A 199 -12.10 40.02 -23.46
C ARG A 199 -11.01 41.00 -22.99
N PRO A 200 -9.86 41.07 -23.69
CA PRO A 200 -8.74 41.90 -23.27
C PRO A 200 -9.10 43.38 -23.29
N HIS A 201 -8.52 44.16 -22.38
CA HIS A 201 -8.70 45.60 -22.37
C HIS A 201 -8.05 46.23 -23.63
N PRO A 202 -8.67 47.24 -24.28
CA PRO A 202 -8.12 47.86 -25.49
C PRO A 202 -6.69 48.40 -25.32
N GLU A 203 -6.36 48.94 -24.13
CA GLU A 203 -5.01 49.46 -23.83
C GLU A 203 -3.95 48.36 -23.58
N ALA A 204 -4.33 47.08 -23.56
CA ALA A 204 -3.38 45.99 -23.35
C ALA A 204 -2.63 45.59 -24.65
N ALA A 205 -2.96 46.22 -25.79
CA ALA A 205 -2.34 45.93 -27.07
C ALA A 205 -0.84 46.29 -27.08
N GLY A 206 -0.03 45.45 -27.75
CA GLY A 206 1.41 45.66 -27.92
C GLY A 206 2.28 44.91 -26.89
N LEU A 207 1.70 44.02 -26.08
CA LEU A 207 2.45 43.23 -25.09
C LEU A 207 3.55 42.35 -25.71
N ASN A 208 3.36 41.92 -26.96
CA ASN A 208 4.35 41.18 -27.74
C ASN A 208 5.63 41.97 -28.10
N GLN A 209 5.70 43.26 -27.77
CA GLN A 209 6.94 44.05 -27.89
C GLN A 209 7.86 43.92 -26.66
N TYR A 210 7.39 43.29 -25.58
CA TYR A 210 8.08 43.24 -24.29
C TYR A 210 8.70 41.86 -23.97
N PHE A 211 8.97 41.02 -24.98
CA PHE A 211 9.55 39.69 -24.75
C PHE A 211 10.89 39.73 -23.99
N ASP A 212 11.72 40.75 -24.22
CA ASP A 212 12.99 40.90 -23.52
C ASP A 212 12.82 41.01 -21.99
N VAL A 213 11.73 41.63 -21.53
CA VAL A 213 11.40 41.74 -20.09
C VAL A 213 11.11 40.36 -19.50
N PHE A 214 10.35 39.53 -20.23
CA PHE A 214 10.04 38.16 -19.83
C PHE A 214 11.28 37.25 -19.91
N ASP A 215 12.09 37.39 -20.96
CA ASP A 215 13.35 36.67 -21.12
C ASP A 215 14.31 36.99 -19.97
N GLN A 216 14.45 38.26 -19.59
CA GLN A 216 15.25 38.67 -18.44
C GLN A 216 14.69 38.12 -17.13
N LEU A 217 13.39 38.24 -16.89
CA LEU A 217 12.74 37.73 -15.68
C LEU A 217 13.00 36.23 -15.49
N LEU A 218 12.94 35.46 -16.59
CA LEU A 218 13.13 34.02 -16.59
C LEU A 218 14.61 33.59 -16.71
N ASN A 219 15.54 34.53 -16.91
CA ASN A 219 16.99 34.29 -17.02
C ASN A 219 17.80 34.57 -15.73
N GLN A 220 17.23 35.23 -14.72
CA GLN A 220 17.96 35.72 -13.54
C GLN A 220 18.47 34.63 -12.56
N GLY A 221 18.72 33.39 -13.00
CA GLY A 221 19.20 32.29 -12.15
C GLY A 221 18.18 31.80 -11.11
N SER A 222 16.97 32.35 -11.12
CA SER A 222 15.84 32.04 -10.24
C SER A 222 14.85 31.06 -10.87
N VAL A 223 15.18 30.46 -12.01
CA VAL A 223 14.33 29.51 -12.73
C VAL A 223 15.09 28.21 -12.93
N LYS A 224 14.46 27.08 -12.57
CA LYS A 224 14.97 25.72 -12.77
C LYS A 224 14.02 24.94 -13.68
N PRO A 225 14.47 23.84 -14.32
CA PRO A 225 13.56 22.93 -15.01
C PRO A 225 12.46 22.41 -14.08
N LYS A 226 11.28 22.13 -14.66
CA LYS A 226 10.20 21.41 -14.01
C LYS A 226 10.73 20.03 -13.57
N GLU A 227 10.32 19.58 -12.39
CA GLU A 227 10.67 18.24 -11.91
C GLU A 227 9.57 17.26 -12.34
N LEU A 228 9.93 16.00 -12.59
CA LEU A 228 8.94 14.99 -12.94
C LEU A 228 8.16 14.61 -11.69
N MET A 229 6.86 14.92 -11.68
CA MET A 229 5.95 14.66 -10.57
C MET A 229 4.73 13.87 -11.05
N VAL A 230 4.44 12.76 -10.37
CA VAL A 230 3.30 11.88 -10.67
C VAL A 230 2.63 11.50 -9.34
N ASP A 231 1.32 11.74 -9.21
CA ASP A 231 0.50 11.38 -8.04
C ASP A 231 1.12 11.76 -6.67
N GLY A 232 1.78 12.93 -6.59
CA GLY A 232 2.44 13.41 -5.36
C GLY A 232 3.85 12.87 -5.10
N PHE A 233 4.36 11.99 -5.97
CA PHE A 233 5.74 11.50 -5.96
C PHE A 233 6.60 12.29 -6.94
N ARG A 234 7.75 12.74 -6.46
CA ARG A 234 8.74 13.52 -7.21
C ARG A 234 9.94 12.64 -7.56
N ALA A 235 10.26 12.54 -8.84
CA ALA A 235 11.46 11.86 -9.31
C ALA A 235 12.73 12.53 -8.76
N GLN A 236 13.67 11.73 -8.28
CA GLN A 236 14.93 12.15 -7.70
C GLN A 236 16.04 11.97 -8.74
N GLY A 237 16.66 13.08 -9.15
CA GLY A 237 17.83 13.06 -10.02
C GLY A 237 17.59 12.48 -11.42
N GLU A 238 18.60 11.78 -11.93
CA GLU A 238 18.61 11.16 -13.26
C GLU A 238 17.93 9.77 -13.24
N PRO A 239 17.54 9.23 -14.41
CA PRO A 239 17.01 7.87 -14.48
C PRO A 239 17.97 6.84 -13.86
N ILE A 240 17.44 5.98 -12.98
CA ILE A 240 18.19 4.85 -12.40
C ILE A 240 18.14 3.62 -13.31
N PHE A 241 17.25 3.59 -14.29
CA PHE A 241 17.19 2.55 -15.31
C PHE A 241 16.67 3.06 -16.64
N LYS A 242 17.16 2.49 -17.74
CA LYS A 242 16.59 2.67 -19.07
C LYS A 242 16.50 1.31 -19.76
N HIS A 243 15.29 0.89 -20.12
CA HIS A 243 15.07 -0.34 -20.86
C HIS A 243 15.85 -0.31 -22.20
N PRO A 244 16.51 -1.40 -22.64
CA PRO A 244 17.33 -1.39 -23.87
C PRO A 244 16.55 -1.01 -25.14
N GLY A 245 15.30 -1.44 -25.25
CA GLY A 245 14.37 -1.04 -26.32
C GLY A 245 13.72 0.33 -26.10
N GLU A 246 14.10 1.07 -25.06
CA GLU A 246 13.51 2.34 -24.62
C GLU A 246 12.00 2.29 -24.32
N VAL A 247 11.45 1.09 -24.11
CA VAL A 247 10.03 0.86 -23.82
C VAL A 247 9.61 1.47 -22.48
N TYR A 248 10.52 1.53 -21.52
CA TYR A 248 10.31 2.29 -20.29
C TYR A 248 11.63 2.81 -19.69
N VAL A 249 11.49 3.78 -18.80
CA VAL A 249 12.56 4.40 -18.01
C VAL A 249 12.13 4.42 -16.55
N GLU A 250 13.03 4.15 -15.61
CA GLU A 250 12.72 4.16 -14.18
C GLU A 250 13.52 5.23 -13.44
N TYR A 251 12.85 5.87 -12.48
CA TYR A 251 13.39 6.86 -11.58
C TYR A 251 13.10 6.43 -10.14
N GLU A 252 14.04 6.73 -9.24
CA GLU A 252 13.69 6.79 -7.83
C GLU A 252 12.78 8.01 -7.60
N ALA A 253 11.74 7.87 -6.80
CA ALA A 253 10.83 8.94 -6.47
C ALA A 253 10.55 8.99 -4.97
N ALA A 254 10.24 10.18 -4.46
CA ALA A 254 9.90 10.40 -3.06
C ALA A 254 8.60 11.22 -2.95
N ASN A 255 7.78 10.90 -1.96
CA ASN A 255 6.54 11.62 -1.71
C ASN A 255 6.84 13.08 -1.28
N GLU A 256 6.12 14.04 -1.85
CA GLU A 256 6.34 15.47 -1.57
C GLU A 256 6.12 15.83 -0.08
N ASN A 257 5.19 15.14 0.58
CA ASN A 257 4.83 15.43 1.98
C ASN A 257 5.66 14.63 2.98
N ASN A 258 6.11 13.43 2.60
CA ASN A 258 6.93 12.57 3.44
C ASN A 258 8.10 12.01 2.64
N LYS A 259 9.29 12.57 2.78
CA LYS A 259 10.47 12.13 2.02
C LYS A 259 10.91 10.68 2.34
N ALA A 260 10.51 10.14 3.48
CA ALA A 260 10.79 8.75 3.83
C ALA A 260 9.93 7.75 3.03
N ASP A 261 8.81 8.20 2.47
CA ASP A 261 7.94 7.42 1.60
C ASP A 261 8.49 7.45 0.16
N ARG A 262 9.23 6.39 -0.19
CA ARG A 262 9.93 6.21 -1.47
C ARG A 262 9.12 5.33 -2.42
N ALA A 263 9.25 5.58 -3.72
CA ALA A 263 8.62 4.81 -4.77
C ALA A 263 9.57 4.65 -5.97
N LEU A 264 9.36 3.60 -6.75
CA LEU A 264 9.91 3.42 -8.07
C LEU A 264 8.92 4.00 -9.10
N LEU A 265 9.30 5.06 -9.79
CA LEU A 265 8.50 5.66 -10.86
C LEU A 265 8.96 5.11 -12.22
N ARG A 266 8.14 4.27 -12.84
CA ARG A 266 8.35 3.71 -14.18
C ARG A 266 7.52 4.46 -15.22
N LEU A 267 8.19 5.04 -16.22
CA LEU A 267 7.56 5.70 -17.36
C LEU A 267 7.57 4.81 -18.58
N TRP A 268 6.41 4.39 -19.05
CA TRP A 268 6.20 3.55 -20.24
C TRP A 268 6.02 4.39 -21.50
N ASP A 269 6.64 3.98 -22.61
CA ASP A 269 6.41 4.42 -23.99
C ASP A 269 6.04 3.21 -24.87
N PHE A 270 4.74 2.95 -24.99
CA PHE A 270 4.22 1.83 -25.79
C PHE A 270 4.41 2.03 -27.29
N ASN A 271 4.76 3.23 -27.78
CA ASN A 271 5.06 3.45 -29.20
C ASN A 271 6.37 2.79 -29.64
N LYS A 272 7.22 2.41 -28.69
CA LYS A 272 8.47 1.68 -28.95
C LYS A 272 8.27 0.18 -29.13
N LEU A 273 7.05 -0.33 -28.88
CA LEU A 273 6.70 -1.71 -29.12
C LEU A 273 6.13 -1.89 -30.54
N ASP A 274 6.69 -2.85 -31.27
CA ASP A 274 6.24 -3.23 -32.61
C ASP A 274 5.08 -4.25 -32.58
N ASP A 275 4.32 -4.30 -31.47
CA ASP A 275 3.14 -5.16 -31.28
C ASP A 275 1.86 -4.42 -31.68
N VAL A 276 0.98 -5.11 -32.41
CA VAL A 276 -0.36 -4.62 -32.78
C VAL A 276 -1.20 -4.32 -31.54
N ASP A 277 -1.07 -5.13 -30.49
CA ASP A 277 -1.83 -4.95 -29.24
C ASP A 277 -1.39 -3.67 -28.49
N ALA A 278 -0.11 -3.32 -28.52
CA ALA A 278 0.41 -2.09 -27.89
C ALA A 278 -0.19 -0.80 -28.53
N LYS A 279 -0.75 -0.91 -29.73
CA LYS A 279 -1.44 0.20 -30.40
C LYS A 279 -2.85 0.44 -29.86
N THR A 280 -3.44 -0.52 -29.13
CA THR A 280 -4.79 -0.42 -28.54
C THR A 280 -4.73 -0.17 -27.03
N PRO A 281 -5.68 0.59 -26.44
CA PRO A 281 -5.78 0.74 -24.98
C PRO A 281 -5.89 -0.60 -24.23
N GLU A 282 -6.66 -1.55 -24.75
CA GLU A 282 -6.89 -2.87 -24.16
C GLU A 282 -5.60 -3.71 -24.15
N GLY A 283 -4.85 -3.70 -25.25
CA GLY A 283 -3.57 -4.41 -25.32
C GLY A 283 -2.49 -3.80 -24.42
N ARG A 284 -2.41 -2.47 -24.33
CA ARG A 284 -1.51 -1.80 -23.37
C ARG A 284 -1.87 -2.12 -21.92
N PHE A 285 -3.16 -2.12 -21.58
CA PHE A 285 -3.63 -2.52 -20.25
C PHE A 285 -3.24 -3.97 -19.92
N LYS A 286 -3.34 -4.88 -20.89
CA LYS A 286 -2.92 -6.28 -20.72
C LYS A 286 -1.41 -6.42 -20.49
N ILE A 287 -0.58 -5.56 -21.09
CA ILE A 287 0.87 -5.54 -20.83
C ILE A 287 1.15 -5.13 -19.38
N LEU A 288 0.54 -4.05 -18.90
CA LEU A 288 0.71 -3.54 -17.53
C LEU A 288 0.14 -4.49 -16.47
N SER A 289 -0.99 -5.15 -16.75
CA SER A 289 -1.66 -6.01 -15.77
C SER A 289 -0.90 -7.31 -15.52
N ARG A 290 0.00 -7.71 -16.42
CA ARG A 290 0.69 -8.99 -16.33
C ARG A 290 1.54 -9.17 -15.07
N GLU A 291 2.36 -8.16 -14.74
CA GLU A 291 3.16 -8.18 -13.50
C GLU A 291 2.24 -8.23 -12.28
N ARG A 292 1.10 -7.53 -12.32
CA ARG A 292 0.09 -7.54 -11.25
C ARG A 292 -0.55 -8.90 -11.08
N ASP A 293 -0.92 -9.56 -12.18
CA ASP A 293 -1.55 -10.89 -12.16
C ASP A 293 -0.63 -11.92 -11.49
N VAL A 294 0.67 -11.84 -11.74
CA VAL A 294 1.69 -12.69 -11.08
C VAL A 294 1.75 -12.39 -9.57
N LEU A 295 1.76 -11.11 -9.18
CA LEU A 295 1.80 -10.73 -7.77
C LEU A 295 0.52 -11.11 -7.02
N VAL A 296 -0.64 -11.01 -7.66
CA VAL A 296 -1.93 -11.47 -7.11
C VAL A 296 -1.91 -12.99 -6.95
N TYR A 297 -1.44 -13.71 -7.97
CA TYR A 297 -1.32 -15.18 -7.94
C TYR A 297 -0.40 -15.65 -6.80
N LEU A 298 0.74 -14.98 -6.59
CA LEU A 298 1.65 -15.24 -5.48
C LEU A 298 1.00 -14.88 -4.14
N GLY A 299 0.39 -13.70 -4.02
CA GLY A 299 -0.19 -13.22 -2.77
C GLY A 299 -1.37 -14.05 -2.25
N GLN A 300 -2.08 -14.75 -3.13
CA GLN A 300 -3.13 -15.72 -2.75
C GLN A 300 -2.57 -17.02 -2.14
N ARG A 301 -1.30 -17.33 -2.38
CA ARG A 301 -0.65 -18.58 -1.94
C ARG A 301 0.36 -18.36 -0.83
N ASP A 302 1.11 -17.26 -0.91
CA ASP A 302 2.07 -16.84 0.10
C ASP A 302 2.14 -15.30 0.14
N HIS A 303 1.52 -14.74 1.17
CA HIS A 303 1.44 -13.31 1.36
C HIS A 303 2.79 -12.67 1.67
N GLU A 304 3.68 -13.38 2.39
CA GLU A 304 5.02 -12.91 2.75
C GLU A 304 5.95 -12.92 1.52
N LEU A 305 5.86 -13.95 0.68
CA LEU A 305 6.58 -13.99 -0.58
C LEU A 305 6.19 -12.82 -1.49
N ALA A 306 4.89 -12.50 -1.57
CA ALA A 306 4.41 -11.35 -2.34
C ALA A 306 4.81 -10.00 -1.70
N LYS A 307 5.08 -9.92 -0.39
CA LYS A 307 5.57 -8.68 0.28
C LYS A 307 7.02 -8.40 -0.08
N ARG A 308 7.78 -9.44 -0.41
CA ARG A 308 9.16 -9.36 -0.90
C ARG A 308 9.24 -9.12 -2.43
N CYS A 309 8.20 -8.52 -3.00
CA CYS A 309 8.15 -8.05 -4.37
C CYS A 309 7.69 -6.59 -4.40
N LEU A 310 8.21 -5.77 -5.31
CA LEU A 310 7.73 -4.39 -5.46
C LEU A 310 6.30 -4.39 -6.00
N ARG A 311 5.41 -3.65 -5.33
CA ARG A 311 3.97 -3.65 -5.61
C ARG A 311 3.55 -2.31 -6.22
N PRO A 312 2.66 -2.30 -7.23
CA PRO A 312 2.09 -1.05 -7.72
C PRO A 312 1.26 -0.35 -6.64
N ILE A 313 1.43 0.97 -6.51
CA ILE A 313 0.67 1.80 -5.55
C ILE A 313 -0.79 1.95 -6.00
N ARG A 314 -1.03 1.95 -7.32
CA ARG A 314 -2.36 2.10 -7.92
C ARG A 314 -2.62 1.10 -9.03
N ASN A 315 -3.90 0.78 -9.20
CA ASN A 315 -4.39 -0.03 -10.32
C ASN A 315 -4.79 0.88 -11.49
N PRO A 316 -4.27 0.65 -12.71
CA PRO A 316 -4.72 1.36 -13.90
C PRO A 316 -6.13 0.90 -14.30
N SER A 317 -6.82 1.71 -15.10
CA SER A 317 -8.01 1.30 -15.85
C SER A 317 -7.69 1.28 -17.34
N VAL A 318 -8.41 0.49 -18.14
CA VAL A 318 -8.20 0.40 -19.61
C VAL A 318 -8.21 1.79 -20.26
N GLN A 319 -9.05 2.70 -19.77
CA GLN A 319 -9.19 4.05 -20.31
C GLN A 319 -8.06 5.00 -19.86
N SER A 320 -7.42 4.74 -18.73
CA SER A 320 -6.28 5.53 -18.25
C SER A 320 -4.97 5.19 -18.95
N VAL A 321 -4.87 4.01 -19.60
CA VAL A 321 -3.63 3.57 -20.26
C VAL A 321 -3.52 4.17 -21.66
N THR A 322 -2.76 5.26 -21.76
CA THR A 322 -2.47 5.92 -23.04
C THR A 322 -1.23 5.32 -23.70
N GLN A 323 -0.78 5.87 -24.83
CA GLN A 323 0.46 5.43 -25.48
C GLN A 323 1.69 5.63 -24.58
N GLU A 324 1.56 6.51 -23.59
CA GLU A 324 2.48 6.63 -22.46
C GLU A 324 1.73 6.38 -21.16
N PHE A 325 2.44 5.83 -20.18
CA PHE A 325 1.85 5.58 -18.87
C PHE A 325 2.89 5.70 -17.77
N SER A 326 2.53 6.38 -16.68
CA SER A 326 3.35 6.48 -15.49
C SER A 326 2.84 5.49 -14.46
N GLU A 327 3.73 4.60 -14.04
CA GLU A 327 3.47 3.56 -13.05
C GLU A 327 4.31 3.83 -11.82
N LEU A 328 3.68 3.82 -10.64
CA LEU A 328 4.35 3.93 -9.35
C LEU A 328 4.30 2.60 -8.63
N CYS A 329 5.47 2.12 -8.21
CA CYS A 329 5.60 0.95 -7.36
C CYS A 329 6.20 1.36 -6.01
N GLU A 330 5.72 0.74 -4.93
CA GLU A 330 6.29 0.90 -3.59
C GLU A 330 7.74 0.43 -3.61
N LEU A 331 8.65 1.27 -3.09
CA LEU A 331 10.06 0.93 -2.91
C LEU A 331 10.38 1.00 -1.42
N PRO A 332 10.51 -0.15 -0.73
CA PRO A 332 10.78 -0.16 0.69
C PRO A 332 12.05 0.62 1.07
N ALA A 333 12.05 1.16 2.29
CA ALA A 333 13.20 1.89 2.81
C ALA A 333 14.49 1.05 2.71
N SER A 334 15.61 1.73 2.46
CA SER A 334 16.94 1.13 2.41
C SER A 334 17.13 0.00 1.39
N HIS A 335 16.24 -0.16 0.41
CA HIS A 335 16.45 -1.07 -0.72
C HIS A 335 17.21 -0.36 -1.84
N TYR A 336 18.23 -1.04 -2.33
CA TYR A 336 19.10 -0.63 -3.43
C TYR A 336 19.11 -1.70 -4.50
N ARG A 337 19.19 -1.29 -5.76
CA ARG A 337 19.28 -2.24 -6.86
C ARG A 337 20.59 -3.03 -6.78
N LEU A 338 20.60 -4.27 -7.25
CA LEU A 338 21.72 -5.22 -7.11
C LEU A 338 23.11 -4.63 -7.35
N ASN A 339 23.37 -3.96 -8.48
CA ASN A 339 24.69 -3.38 -8.75
C ASN A 339 25.03 -2.22 -7.81
N GLU A 340 24.06 -1.37 -7.49
CA GLU A 340 24.28 -0.29 -6.51
C GLU A 340 24.60 -0.89 -5.14
N PHE A 341 23.84 -1.90 -4.72
CA PHE A 341 24.05 -2.62 -3.48
C PHE A 341 25.44 -3.28 -3.44
N ILE A 342 25.87 -3.94 -4.52
CA ILE A 342 27.19 -4.56 -4.62
C ILE A 342 28.28 -3.51 -4.42
N ASN A 343 28.20 -2.40 -5.15
CA ASN A 343 29.23 -1.36 -5.12
C ASN A 343 29.26 -0.58 -3.79
N ARG A 344 28.12 -0.44 -3.11
CA ARG A 344 28.00 0.35 -1.89
C ARG A 344 28.24 -0.45 -0.61
N TYR A 345 27.79 -1.71 -0.58
CA TYR A 345 27.79 -2.55 0.61
C TYR A 345 28.56 -3.85 0.42
N ALA A 346 28.23 -4.65 -0.58
CA ALA A 346 28.77 -6.02 -0.69
C ALA A 346 30.30 -6.06 -0.83
N GLN A 347 30.94 -5.04 -1.42
CA GLN A 347 32.41 -4.94 -1.47
C GLN A 347 33.09 -4.90 -0.10
N ASN A 348 32.38 -4.47 0.94
CA ASN A 348 32.89 -4.40 2.32
C ASN A 348 32.56 -5.66 3.13
N TYR A 349 31.77 -6.59 2.58
CA TYR A 349 31.37 -7.82 3.26
C TYR A 349 32.39 -8.94 3.04
N GLU A 350 32.51 -9.82 4.04
CA GLU A 350 33.31 -11.03 3.88
C GLU A 350 32.70 -11.95 2.82
N GLU A 351 33.51 -12.86 2.26
CA GLU A 351 33.00 -13.82 1.26
C GLU A 351 31.87 -14.69 1.80
N SER A 352 31.96 -15.13 3.06
CA SER A 352 30.90 -15.91 3.71
C SER A 352 29.58 -15.14 3.80
N GLU A 353 29.61 -13.85 4.14
CA GLU A 353 28.44 -12.97 4.17
C GLU A 353 27.83 -12.77 2.78
N ARG A 354 28.66 -12.57 1.75
CA ARG A 354 28.21 -12.45 0.36
C ARG A 354 27.55 -13.72 -0.15
N VAL A 355 28.10 -14.88 0.21
CA VAL A 355 27.49 -16.18 -0.12
C VAL A 355 26.17 -16.39 0.63
N LYS A 356 26.04 -15.93 1.88
CA LYS A 356 24.74 -15.94 2.60
C LYS A 356 23.69 -15.12 1.84
N LEU A 357 24.03 -13.95 1.31
CA LEU A 357 23.12 -13.15 0.47
C LEU A 357 22.73 -13.89 -0.82
N ALA A 358 23.67 -14.61 -1.45
CA ALA A 358 23.39 -15.45 -2.61
C ALA A 358 22.40 -16.57 -2.26
N LYS A 359 22.55 -17.20 -1.09
CA LYS A 359 21.60 -18.22 -0.61
C LYS A 359 20.21 -17.63 -0.34
N ILE A 360 20.12 -16.44 0.26
CA ILE A 360 18.84 -15.73 0.46
C ILE A 360 18.15 -15.45 -0.88
N LEU A 361 18.92 -15.01 -1.88
CA LEU A 361 18.41 -14.82 -3.25
C LEU A 361 17.85 -16.14 -3.79
N VAL A 362 18.62 -17.22 -3.80
CA VAL A 362 18.16 -18.51 -4.33
C VAL A 362 16.94 -19.03 -3.56
N ALA A 363 16.87 -18.86 -2.23
CA ALA A 363 15.74 -19.26 -1.41
C ALA A 363 14.43 -18.55 -1.80
N GLN A 364 14.50 -17.27 -2.11
CA GLN A 364 13.35 -16.51 -2.60
C GLN A 364 12.81 -17.09 -3.93
N PHE A 365 13.71 -17.51 -4.83
CA PHE A 365 13.33 -18.16 -6.08
C PHE A 365 12.87 -19.60 -5.90
N ALA A 366 13.42 -20.33 -4.93
CA ALA A 366 12.96 -21.67 -4.57
C ALA A 366 11.49 -21.64 -4.16
N ALA A 367 11.09 -20.68 -3.31
CA ALA A 367 9.71 -20.47 -2.91
C ALA A 367 8.79 -20.16 -4.11
N MET A 368 9.20 -19.23 -4.99
CA MET A 368 8.43 -18.92 -6.22
C MET A 368 8.28 -20.13 -7.16
N HIS A 369 9.35 -20.90 -7.36
CA HIS A 369 9.33 -22.11 -8.18
C HIS A 369 8.43 -23.20 -7.58
N GLY A 370 8.33 -23.27 -6.25
CA GLY A 370 7.37 -24.11 -5.52
C GLY A 370 5.93 -23.83 -5.94
N PHE A 371 5.56 -22.56 -6.11
CA PHE A 371 4.25 -22.14 -6.62
C PHE A 371 4.13 -22.14 -8.15
N LYS A 372 5.08 -22.78 -8.84
CA LYS A 372 5.17 -22.86 -10.31
C LYS A 372 5.30 -21.50 -11.00
N VAL A 373 5.95 -20.54 -10.34
CA VAL A 373 6.27 -19.22 -10.91
C VAL A 373 7.76 -19.15 -11.26
N ALA A 374 8.07 -18.71 -12.47
CA ALA A 374 9.45 -18.43 -12.93
C ALA A 374 9.53 -17.00 -13.46
N HIS A 375 10.58 -16.26 -13.10
CA HIS A 375 10.78 -14.85 -13.44
C HIS A 375 11.22 -14.64 -14.90
N ARG A 376 12.18 -15.42 -15.37
CA ARG A 376 12.69 -15.53 -16.76
C ARG A 376 13.46 -14.32 -17.32
N ASP A 377 13.53 -13.21 -16.61
CA ASP A 377 14.30 -12.01 -17.01
C ASP A 377 15.09 -11.43 -15.83
N LEU A 378 16.04 -12.21 -15.29
CA LEU A 378 16.83 -11.86 -14.12
C LEU A 378 18.07 -11.03 -14.47
N GLY A 379 18.39 -10.08 -13.61
CA GLY A 379 19.54 -9.19 -13.76
C GLY A 379 19.56 -8.10 -12.70
N ASP A 380 20.38 -7.08 -12.93
CA ASP A 380 20.43 -5.90 -12.06
C ASP A 380 19.05 -5.26 -11.88
N HIS A 381 18.29 -5.13 -12.95
CA HIS A 381 16.99 -4.46 -13.00
C HIS A 381 15.85 -5.11 -12.19
N SER A 382 16.01 -6.36 -11.75
CA SER A 382 14.92 -7.14 -11.14
C SER A 382 15.16 -7.51 -9.67
N VAL A 383 16.34 -7.22 -9.13
CA VAL A 383 16.74 -7.62 -7.78
C VAL A 383 17.15 -6.40 -6.96
N TRP A 384 16.58 -6.31 -5.76
CA TRP A 384 16.84 -5.24 -4.79
C TRP A 384 17.24 -5.84 -3.45
N PHE A 385 18.23 -5.24 -2.80
CA PHE A 385 18.72 -5.65 -1.49
C PHE A 385 18.75 -4.49 -0.51
N SER A 386 18.50 -4.78 0.76
CA SER A 386 18.81 -3.88 1.87
C SER A 386 20.12 -4.26 2.57
N PRO A 387 20.78 -3.32 3.28
CA PRO A 387 21.90 -3.64 4.17
C PRO A 387 21.54 -4.64 5.28
N SER A 388 20.25 -4.73 5.65
CA SER A 388 19.72 -5.72 6.58
C SER A 388 19.49 -7.11 5.95
N SER A 389 19.97 -7.35 4.72
CA SER A 389 19.82 -8.59 3.95
C SER A 389 18.37 -8.92 3.53
N ALA A 390 17.46 -7.95 3.60
CA ALA A 390 16.13 -8.09 3.00
C ALA A 390 16.23 -8.02 1.47
N ILE A 391 15.37 -8.77 0.79
CA ILE A 391 15.31 -8.84 -0.67
C ILE A 391 13.93 -8.40 -1.16
N ALA A 392 13.92 -7.63 -2.25
CA ALA A 392 12.72 -7.37 -3.03
C ALA A 392 12.94 -7.69 -4.52
N LEU A 393 11.92 -8.25 -5.17
CA LEU A 393 11.92 -8.58 -6.60
C LEU A 393 10.99 -7.66 -7.40
N SER A 394 11.34 -7.36 -8.65
CA SER A 394 10.51 -6.57 -9.56
C SER A 394 10.68 -7.01 -11.00
N ASN A 395 9.88 -6.47 -11.92
CA ASN A 395 9.94 -6.73 -13.37
C ASN A 395 9.44 -8.12 -13.79
N PHE A 396 8.29 -8.55 -13.25
CA PHE A 396 7.64 -9.82 -13.59
C PHE A 396 6.95 -9.86 -14.97
N ILE A 397 7.29 -8.94 -15.88
CA ILE A 397 6.64 -8.81 -17.19
C ILE A 397 6.88 -10.07 -18.06
N ALA A 398 8.07 -10.67 -17.97
CA ALA A 398 8.42 -11.89 -18.70
C ALA A 398 8.03 -13.19 -17.96
N ALA A 399 7.48 -13.07 -16.74
CA ALA A 399 7.27 -14.20 -15.85
C ALA A 399 6.27 -15.22 -16.40
N TYR A 400 6.50 -16.46 -15.99
CA TYR A 400 5.66 -17.62 -16.23
C TYR A 400 4.97 -18.02 -14.93
N HIS A 401 3.67 -18.30 -14.99
CA HIS A 401 2.91 -18.95 -13.93
C HIS A 401 1.80 -19.81 -14.55
N GLN A 402 1.44 -20.93 -13.93
CA GLN A 402 0.28 -21.73 -14.34
C GLN A 402 -0.99 -21.20 -13.65
N PRO A 403 -2.17 -21.16 -14.31
CA PRO A 403 -2.54 -21.80 -15.59
C PRO A 403 -2.32 -20.95 -16.85
N ALA A 404 -1.79 -19.73 -16.75
CA ALA A 404 -1.77 -18.73 -17.83
C ALA A 404 -0.90 -19.08 -19.06
N GLY A 405 -0.09 -20.13 -19.01
CA GLY A 405 0.74 -20.59 -20.12
C GLY A 405 1.89 -19.64 -20.48
N THR A 406 2.78 -20.08 -21.38
CA THR A 406 3.96 -19.32 -21.82
C THR A 406 3.58 -18.08 -22.61
N VAL A 407 4.22 -16.95 -22.26
CA VAL A 407 4.19 -15.72 -23.06
C VAL A 407 4.67 -16.06 -24.47
N GLY A 408 3.86 -15.77 -25.48
CA GLY A 408 4.25 -15.90 -26.90
C GLY A 408 5.31 -14.86 -27.33
N PRO A 409 5.27 -14.35 -28.58
CA PRO A 409 6.27 -13.45 -29.16
C PRO A 409 6.55 -12.14 -28.38
N ARG A 410 5.68 -11.76 -27.43
CA ARG A 410 5.78 -10.52 -26.63
C ARG A 410 6.95 -10.51 -25.66
N ARG A 411 7.38 -11.69 -25.19
CA ARG A 411 8.52 -11.82 -24.29
C ARG A 411 9.76 -11.16 -24.89
N ASP A 412 9.99 -11.36 -26.19
CA ASP A 412 11.26 -10.96 -26.82
C ASP A 412 11.40 -9.44 -26.96
N GLN A 413 10.30 -8.68 -26.88
CA GLN A 413 10.31 -7.21 -26.93
C GLN A 413 10.27 -6.55 -25.54
N LEU A 414 9.65 -7.21 -24.56
CA LEU A 414 9.45 -6.69 -23.20
C LEU A 414 10.48 -7.17 -22.19
N SER A 415 11.13 -8.31 -22.46
CA SER A 415 12.26 -8.78 -21.70
C SER A 415 13.47 -7.92 -21.99
N ILE A 416 14.24 -7.59 -20.96
CA ILE A 416 15.50 -6.86 -21.11
C ILE A 416 16.53 -7.75 -21.81
N GLY A 417 16.45 -9.07 -21.60
CA GLY A 417 17.40 -10.01 -22.19
C GLY A 417 18.83 -9.69 -21.75
N SER A 418 18.97 -9.30 -20.48
CA SER A 418 20.24 -8.98 -19.82
C SER A 418 21.23 -10.14 -19.95
N ILE A 419 20.74 -11.38 -19.93
CA ILE A 419 21.56 -12.59 -20.01
C ILE A 419 21.24 -13.30 -21.33
N ALA A 420 22.24 -13.43 -22.19
CA ALA A 420 22.11 -14.14 -23.46
C ALA A 420 22.16 -15.66 -23.25
N LEU A 421 21.02 -16.27 -22.92
CA LEU A 421 20.90 -17.70 -22.62
C LEU A 421 21.42 -18.60 -23.77
N PRO A 422 22.15 -19.69 -23.46
CA PRO A 422 22.68 -20.62 -24.47
C PRO A 422 21.59 -21.24 -25.36
N GLU A 423 20.46 -21.61 -24.77
CA GLU A 423 19.33 -22.26 -25.45
C GLU A 423 18.57 -21.35 -26.42
N ASP A 424 18.76 -20.03 -26.37
CA ASP A 424 18.16 -19.09 -27.32
C ASP A 424 18.96 -19.00 -28.65
N ARG A 425 20.10 -19.71 -28.77
CA ARG A 425 21.03 -19.62 -29.92
C ARG A 425 21.01 -20.83 -30.86
N THR A 426 20.58 -22.00 -30.40
CA THR A 426 20.63 -23.24 -31.18
C THR A 426 19.21 -23.74 -31.47
N ASP A 427 18.94 -24.15 -32.71
CA ASP A 427 17.67 -24.78 -33.10
C ASP A 427 17.40 -26.11 -32.34
N GLU A 428 18.44 -26.67 -31.73
CA GLU A 428 18.43 -27.88 -30.89
C GLU A 428 18.05 -27.63 -29.42
N GLY A 429 17.92 -26.37 -28.97
CA GLY A 429 17.62 -25.97 -27.59
C GLY A 429 16.18 -26.22 -27.10
N ARG A 430 15.47 -27.21 -27.67
CA ARG A 430 14.09 -27.56 -27.28
C ARG A 430 14.07 -28.56 -26.13
N GLY A 431 14.42 -28.12 -24.93
CA GLY A 431 14.34 -28.97 -23.73
C GLY A 431 14.34 -28.24 -22.37
N GLY A 432 14.61 -26.93 -22.33
CA GLY A 432 14.64 -26.16 -21.09
C GLY A 432 13.26 -25.76 -20.57
N THR A 433 13.02 -25.90 -19.27
CA THR A 433 11.83 -25.36 -18.59
C THR A 433 12.06 -23.87 -18.29
N PRO A 434 11.01 -23.08 -17.99
CA PRO A 434 11.16 -21.73 -17.44
C PRO A 434 12.08 -21.66 -16.21
N PHE A 435 12.05 -22.69 -15.37
CA PHE A 435 12.87 -22.79 -14.17
C PHE A 435 14.36 -23.00 -14.48
N HIS A 436 14.70 -23.76 -15.54
CA HIS A 436 16.09 -23.90 -16.00
C HIS A 436 16.72 -22.59 -16.44
N ARG A 437 15.92 -21.62 -16.92
CA ARG A 437 16.40 -20.28 -17.29
C ARG A 437 16.74 -19.47 -16.05
N ASP A 438 15.88 -19.52 -15.05
CA ASP A 438 16.11 -18.84 -13.76
C ASP A 438 17.31 -19.45 -13.04
N VAL A 439 17.46 -20.77 -13.01
CA VAL A 439 18.63 -21.45 -12.42
C VAL A 439 19.94 -20.98 -13.07
N PHE A 440 19.97 -20.86 -14.40
CA PHE A 440 21.17 -20.37 -15.10
C PHE A 440 21.50 -18.93 -14.73
N ALA A 441 20.49 -18.06 -14.71
CA ALA A 441 20.68 -16.66 -14.32
C ALA A 441 21.08 -16.52 -12.85
N LEU A 442 20.45 -17.29 -11.95
CA LEU A 442 20.80 -17.33 -10.53
C LEU A 442 22.24 -17.78 -10.32
N GLY A 443 22.73 -18.77 -11.07
CA GLY A 443 24.12 -19.20 -11.02
C GLY A 443 25.10 -18.04 -11.30
N LEU A 444 24.83 -17.26 -12.34
CA LEU A 444 25.62 -16.06 -12.67
C LEU A 444 25.49 -14.96 -11.61
N LEU A 445 24.27 -14.65 -11.15
CA LEU A 445 24.03 -13.63 -10.12
C LEU A 445 24.72 -14.00 -8.80
N CYS A 446 24.63 -15.26 -8.38
CA CYS A 446 25.31 -15.77 -7.17
C CYS A 446 26.82 -15.62 -7.28
N TRP A 447 27.41 -15.96 -8.42
CA TRP A 447 28.85 -15.77 -8.66
C TRP A 447 29.25 -14.30 -8.56
N HIS A 448 28.52 -13.42 -9.24
CA HIS A 448 28.76 -11.97 -9.19
C HIS A 448 28.65 -11.40 -7.77
N LEU A 449 27.66 -11.84 -7.00
CA LEU A 449 27.45 -11.42 -5.62
C LEU A 449 28.57 -11.93 -4.71
N ALA A 450 28.92 -13.21 -4.81
CA ALA A 450 30.03 -13.83 -4.07
C ALA A 450 31.37 -13.12 -4.34
N GLN A 451 31.61 -12.72 -5.60
CA GLN A 451 32.81 -11.98 -6.00
C GLN A 451 32.72 -10.46 -5.77
N ALA A 452 31.60 -9.94 -5.24
CA ALA A 452 31.29 -8.51 -5.13
C ALA A 452 31.54 -7.71 -6.42
N LYS A 453 31.20 -8.28 -7.56
CA LYS A 453 31.42 -7.72 -8.90
C LYS A 453 30.10 -7.34 -9.54
N SER A 454 29.94 -6.07 -9.91
CA SER A 454 28.76 -5.59 -10.64
C SER A 454 28.50 -6.39 -11.92
N LEU A 455 27.24 -6.63 -12.23
CA LEU A 455 26.78 -7.23 -13.48
C LEU A 455 26.86 -6.22 -14.62
N PRO A 456 27.38 -6.60 -15.80
CA PRO A 456 27.23 -5.79 -17.01
C PRO A 456 25.75 -5.58 -17.37
N LEU A 457 25.46 -4.50 -18.08
CA LEU A 457 24.12 -4.24 -18.65
C LEU A 457 23.63 -5.39 -19.56
N LYS A 458 24.56 -6.08 -20.24
CA LYS A 458 24.28 -7.26 -21.04
C LYS A 458 25.43 -8.26 -20.95
N LEU A 459 25.11 -9.47 -20.51
CA LEU A 459 26.00 -10.62 -20.46
C LEU A 459 25.88 -11.35 -21.79
N ASN A 460 26.81 -11.07 -22.70
CA ASN A 460 26.91 -11.75 -23.98
C ASN A 460 27.55 -13.14 -23.84
N ALA A 461 27.64 -13.87 -24.96
CA ALA A 461 28.28 -15.19 -25.04
C ALA A 461 29.67 -15.22 -24.40
N ASP A 462 30.56 -14.39 -24.93
CA ASP A 462 31.98 -14.39 -24.55
C ASP A 462 32.16 -14.06 -23.07
N TYR A 463 31.33 -13.16 -22.52
CA TYR A 463 31.36 -12.83 -21.10
C TYR A 463 30.85 -13.96 -20.23
N ILE A 464 29.74 -14.61 -20.62
CA ILE A 464 29.20 -15.78 -19.91
C ILE A 464 30.21 -16.91 -19.88
N ASP A 465 30.87 -17.18 -21.01
CA ASP A 465 31.88 -18.23 -21.13
C ASP A 465 33.10 -17.89 -20.26
N SER A 466 33.54 -16.63 -20.25
CA SER A 466 34.61 -16.17 -19.34
C SER A 466 34.23 -16.33 -17.86
N VAL A 467 32.99 -15.99 -17.47
CA VAL A 467 32.53 -16.19 -16.09
C VAL A 467 32.47 -17.67 -15.74
N ARG A 468 32.05 -18.52 -16.69
CA ARG A 468 32.01 -19.96 -16.50
C ARG A 468 33.42 -20.55 -16.35
N ASP A 469 34.39 -20.08 -17.13
CA ASP A 469 35.80 -20.44 -16.97
C ASP A 469 36.34 -20.01 -15.59
N ASP A 470 35.98 -18.81 -15.12
CA ASP A 470 36.33 -18.33 -13.78
C ASP A 470 35.72 -19.23 -12.68
N ILE A 471 34.46 -19.67 -12.84
CA ILE A 471 33.80 -20.60 -11.92
C ILE A 471 34.50 -21.96 -11.92
N LEU A 472 34.77 -22.53 -13.10
CA LEU A 472 35.41 -23.84 -13.26
C LEU A 472 36.87 -23.84 -12.75
N GLY A 473 37.56 -22.71 -12.82
CA GLY A 473 38.91 -22.52 -12.30
C GLY A 473 38.98 -22.16 -10.81
N SER A 474 37.85 -22.05 -10.12
CA SER A 474 37.79 -21.68 -8.71
C SER A 474 37.81 -22.89 -7.79
N ASP A 475 38.63 -22.83 -6.74
CA ASP A 475 38.69 -23.85 -5.69
C ASP A 475 37.68 -23.58 -4.53
N THR A 476 36.77 -22.61 -4.70
CA THR A 476 35.76 -22.30 -3.67
C THR A 476 34.72 -23.43 -3.57
N TRP A 477 34.22 -23.69 -2.36
CA TRP A 477 33.32 -24.82 -2.10
C TRP A 477 31.99 -24.74 -2.89
N TYR A 478 31.52 -23.53 -3.19
CA TYR A 478 30.29 -23.31 -3.96
C TYR A 478 30.50 -23.34 -5.48
N ALA A 479 31.76 -23.32 -5.97
CA ALA A 479 32.06 -23.26 -7.40
C ALA A 479 31.48 -24.45 -8.19
N GLY A 480 31.61 -25.67 -7.67
CA GLY A 480 31.08 -26.87 -8.33
C GLY A 480 29.56 -26.84 -8.52
N VAL A 481 28.84 -26.30 -7.53
CA VAL A 481 27.38 -26.15 -7.57
C VAL A 481 26.98 -25.07 -8.59
N LEU A 482 27.64 -23.92 -8.56
CA LEU A 482 27.38 -22.85 -9.53
C LEU A 482 27.75 -23.27 -10.96
N ALA A 483 28.82 -24.06 -11.15
CA ALA A 483 29.22 -24.61 -12.45
C ALA A 483 28.10 -25.43 -13.09
N LYS A 484 27.45 -26.30 -12.30
CA LYS A 484 26.29 -27.09 -12.76
C LYS A 484 25.08 -26.20 -13.09
N ALA A 485 24.85 -25.14 -12.31
CA ALA A 485 23.75 -24.19 -12.57
C ALA A 485 23.93 -23.45 -13.92
N VAL A 486 25.16 -23.11 -14.29
CA VAL A 486 25.49 -22.38 -15.52
C VAL A 486 25.88 -23.28 -16.71
N GLU A 487 25.48 -24.56 -16.70
CA GLU A 487 25.69 -25.46 -17.83
C GLU A 487 24.98 -24.98 -19.11
N HIS A 488 25.61 -25.14 -20.28
CA HIS A 488 24.97 -24.74 -21.53
C HIS A 488 23.72 -25.56 -21.85
N ASN A 489 23.76 -26.87 -21.59
CA ASN A 489 22.61 -27.74 -21.80
C ASN A 489 21.60 -27.59 -20.64
N PRO A 490 20.36 -27.14 -20.89
CA PRO A 490 19.36 -26.98 -19.83
C PRO A 490 19.07 -28.26 -19.04
N SER A 491 19.13 -29.44 -19.68
CA SER A 491 18.86 -30.71 -18.98
C SER A 491 19.98 -31.14 -18.03
N SER A 492 21.15 -30.50 -18.11
CA SER A 492 22.28 -30.73 -17.22
C SER A 492 22.27 -29.81 -15.98
N ARG A 493 21.39 -28.81 -15.96
CA ARG A 493 21.20 -27.88 -14.83
C ARG A 493 20.30 -28.52 -13.76
N TYR A 494 20.19 -27.87 -12.60
CA TYR A 494 19.17 -28.21 -11.60
C TYR A 494 17.77 -27.93 -12.16
N ALA A 495 16.79 -28.76 -11.78
CA ALA A 495 15.44 -28.65 -12.34
C ALA A 495 14.73 -27.35 -11.95
N ASN A 496 15.05 -26.82 -10.76
CA ASN A 496 14.50 -25.60 -10.20
C ASN A 496 15.45 -24.99 -9.15
N ALA A 497 15.12 -23.80 -8.64
CA ALA A 497 15.93 -23.09 -7.64
C ALA A 497 15.92 -23.79 -6.26
N GLY A 498 14.92 -24.61 -5.95
CA GLY A 498 14.90 -25.44 -4.74
C GLY A 498 16.03 -26.48 -4.76
N GLU A 499 16.16 -27.24 -5.84
CA GLU A 499 17.26 -28.20 -6.00
C GLU A 499 18.64 -27.52 -5.98
N LEU A 500 18.76 -26.33 -6.57
CA LEU A 500 19.98 -25.52 -6.50
C LEU A 500 20.30 -25.12 -5.05
N LEU A 501 19.28 -24.69 -4.29
CA LEU A 501 19.44 -24.30 -2.89
C LEU A 501 19.83 -25.49 -2.02
N ASP A 502 19.20 -26.64 -2.22
CA ASP A 502 19.47 -27.86 -1.48
C ASP A 502 20.92 -28.29 -1.66
N GLU A 503 21.42 -28.29 -2.90
CA GLU A 503 22.82 -28.60 -3.16
C GLU A 503 23.76 -27.55 -2.53
N LEU A 504 23.48 -26.25 -2.70
CA LEU A 504 24.26 -25.18 -2.07
C LEU A 504 24.33 -25.36 -0.55
N ASN A 505 23.23 -25.76 0.10
CA ASN A 505 23.18 -26.05 1.52
C ASN A 505 24.02 -27.28 1.90
N GLN A 506 23.95 -28.36 1.12
CA GLN A 506 24.69 -29.60 1.39
C GLN A 506 26.22 -29.40 1.32
N VAL A 507 26.70 -28.59 0.37
CA VAL A 507 28.14 -28.33 0.22
C VAL A 507 28.62 -27.16 1.08
N THR A 508 27.72 -26.44 1.76
CA THR A 508 28.09 -25.34 2.66
C THR A 508 28.97 -25.94 3.78
N PRO A 509 30.21 -25.46 3.96
CA PRO A 509 31.06 -25.90 5.06
C PRO A 509 30.32 -25.75 6.38
N GLU A 510 30.46 -26.73 7.27
CA GLU A 510 30.00 -26.61 8.65
C GLU A 510 30.82 -25.51 9.34
N ASP A 511 30.41 -24.25 9.15
CA ASP A 511 30.90 -23.11 9.90
C ASP A 511 30.46 -23.31 11.35
N THR A 512 31.29 -24.03 12.10
CA THR A 512 31.10 -24.24 13.54
C THR A 512 31.24 -22.92 14.32
N GLU A 513 31.64 -21.82 13.67
CA GLU A 513 31.91 -20.53 14.32
C GLU A 513 31.17 -19.29 13.77
N GLN A 514 30.39 -19.34 12.68
CA GLN A 514 29.74 -18.13 12.11
C GLN A 514 28.20 -18.08 12.12
N PHE A 515 27.56 -19.07 12.74
CA PHE A 515 26.19 -19.00 13.26
C PHE A 515 26.17 -19.68 14.64
N ALA A 516 27.00 -19.20 15.56
CA ALA A 516 26.82 -19.55 16.96
C ALA A 516 25.47 -18.93 17.38
N PHE A 517 24.42 -19.74 17.35
CA PHE A 517 23.19 -19.44 18.06
C PHE A 517 23.60 -19.02 19.47
N ASP A 518 23.22 -17.81 19.87
CA ASP A 518 23.57 -17.29 21.18
C ASP A 518 22.87 -18.14 22.23
N GLN A 519 23.64 -19.05 22.82
CA GLN A 519 23.13 -20.04 23.75
C GLN A 519 22.51 -19.38 24.99
N SER A 520 22.89 -18.14 25.31
CA SER A 520 22.29 -17.38 26.41
C SER A 520 20.77 -17.17 26.22
N GLN A 521 20.27 -17.22 24.98
CA GLN A 521 18.83 -17.11 24.69
C GLN A 521 18.02 -18.32 25.18
N LEU A 522 18.65 -19.49 25.33
CA LEU A 522 18.01 -20.67 25.91
C LEU A 522 18.10 -20.69 27.43
N GLU A 523 19.04 -19.97 28.05
CA GLU A 523 19.25 -20.00 29.50
C GLU A 523 17.99 -19.64 30.30
N ARG A 524 17.12 -18.79 29.77
CA ARG A 524 15.82 -18.45 30.39
C ARG A 524 14.86 -19.63 30.53
N PHE A 525 15.05 -20.68 29.73
CA PHE A 525 14.28 -21.93 29.76
C PHE A 525 15.02 -23.07 30.50
N SER A 526 16.17 -22.76 31.11
CA SER A 526 16.91 -23.72 31.92
C SER A 526 16.16 -24.06 33.20
N ALA A 527 15.81 -25.32 33.37
CA ALA A 527 15.28 -25.86 34.61
C ALA A 527 16.37 -26.70 35.31
N SER A 528 17.55 -26.12 35.52
CA SER A 528 18.75 -26.81 36.04
C SER A 528 18.58 -27.50 37.41
N ASN A 529 17.55 -27.13 38.18
CA ASN A 529 17.16 -27.75 39.44
C ASN A 529 16.15 -28.91 39.28
N VAL A 530 15.59 -29.11 38.08
CA VAL A 530 14.62 -30.15 37.76
C VAL A 530 15.36 -31.42 37.32
N ARG A 531 14.93 -32.55 37.88
CA ARG A 531 15.25 -33.89 37.37
C ARG A 531 13.92 -34.56 37.09
N VAL A 532 13.53 -34.62 35.83
CA VAL A 532 12.14 -34.91 35.43
C VAL A 532 11.65 -36.21 36.07
N TYR A 533 12.37 -37.33 35.87
CA TYR A 533 11.98 -38.64 36.45
C TYR A 533 11.96 -38.72 37.99
N LYS A 534 12.58 -37.76 38.70
CA LYS A 534 12.54 -37.73 40.17
C LYS A 534 11.32 -36.97 40.68
N ILE A 535 10.89 -35.95 39.95
CA ILE A 535 9.75 -35.09 40.31
C ILE A 535 8.46 -35.69 39.76
N TYR A 536 8.51 -36.20 38.53
CA TYR A 536 7.43 -36.83 37.80
C TYR A 536 7.83 -38.29 37.48
N PRO A 537 7.64 -39.24 38.41
CA PRO A 537 7.89 -40.66 38.14
C PRO A 537 6.88 -41.20 37.12
N ALA A 538 7.32 -42.10 36.23
CA ALA A 538 6.45 -42.71 35.24
C ALA A 538 5.51 -43.75 35.90
N ASP A 539 4.21 -43.49 35.82
CA ASP A 539 3.15 -44.39 36.29
C ASP A 539 2.62 -45.28 35.15
N GLU A 540 2.47 -44.71 33.95
CA GLU A 540 1.99 -45.38 32.74
C GLU A 540 2.74 -44.86 31.52
N GLU A 541 3.37 -45.76 30.77
CA GLU A 541 4.10 -45.43 29.55
C GLU A 541 3.15 -45.35 28.35
N ILE A 542 3.24 -44.28 27.57
CA ILE A 542 2.37 -44.03 26.40
C ILE A 542 3.20 -44.16 25.12
N ILE A 543 4.38 -43.54 25.09
CA ILE A 543 5.35 -43.62 23.98
C ILE A 543 6.74 -43.79 24.58
N ASP A 544 7.49 -44.79 24.13
CA ASP A 544 8.92 -44.95 24.42
C ASP A 544 9.68 -45.20 23.11
N THR A 545 10.28 -44.14 22.59
CA THR A 545 11.12 -44.18 21.41
C THR A 545 12.42 -43.43 21.68
N PRO A 546 13.51 -43.71 20.95
CA PRO A 546 14.77 -42.99 21.15
C PRO A 546 14.63 -41.46 21.00
N GLU A 547 13.70 -41.01 20.15
CA GLU A 547 13.51 -39.60 19.80
C GLU A 547 12.52 -38.87 20.71
N LYS A 548 11.55 -39.59 21.27
CA LYS A 548 10.46 -39.03 22.07
C LYS A 548 9.96 -40.05 23.09
N GLU A 549 9.85 -39.61 24.33
CA GLU A 549 9.22 -40.35 25.42
C GLU A 549 8.00 -39.59 25.92
N VAL A 550 6.88 -40.28 26.11
CA VAL A 550 5.65 -39.74 26.68
C VAL A 550 5.11 -40.71 27.71
N TYR A 551 4.89 -40.23 28.93
CA TYR A 551 4.30 -41.04 30.00
C TYR A 551 3.39 -40.21 30.90
N ARG A 552 2.51 -40.90 31.62
CA ARG A 552 1.68 -40.32 32.67
C ARG A 552 2.41 -40.33 34.00
N SER A 553 2.29 -39.24 34.74
CA SER A 553 2.74 -39.11 36.12
C SER A 553 1.64 -38.41 36.93
N GLY A 554 0.89 -39.16 37.73
CA GLY A 554 -0.31 -38.70 38.43
C GLY A 554 -1.34 -38.11 37.48
N ASP A 555 -1.62 -36.82 37.67
CA ASP A 555 -2.57 -36.03 36.86
C ASP A 555 -1.87 -35.25 35.73
N CYS A 556 -0.62 -35.60 35.40
CA CYS A 556 0.18 -34.96 34.36
C CYS A 556 0.57 -35.95 33.25
N ILE A 557 0.75 -35.41 32.05
CA ILE A 557 1.50 -36.02 30.95
C ILE A 557 2.86 -35.35 30.86
N VAL A 558 3.90 -36.17 30.85
CA VAL A 558 5.28 -35.74 30.68
C VAL A 558 5.75 -36.16 29.29
N LYS A 559 6.30 -35.20 28.55
CA LYS A 559 6.95 -35.41 27.25
C LYS A 559 8.43 -35.04 27.36
N LEU A 560 9.29 -35.88 26.78
CA LEU A 560 10.74 -35.71 26.75
C LEU A 560 11.24 -35.97 25.33
N TRP A 561 12.32 -35.28 24.95
CA TRP A 561 13.01 -35.48 23.66
C TRP A 561 14.49 -35.83 23.90
N PRO A 562 14.81 -37.11 24.20
CA PRO A 562 16.13 -37.51 24.72
C PRO A 562 17.29 -37.28 23.75
N THR A 563 17.03 -37.24 22.44
CA THR A 563 18.06 -37.05 21.40
C THR A 563 18.46 -35.60 21.19
N ILE A 564 17.78 -34.65 21.83
CA ILE A 564 18.06 -33.21 21.71
C ILE A 564 18.65 -32.71 23.03
N HIS A 565 19.73 -31.94 22.96
CA HIS A 565 20.41 -31.36 24.11
C HIS A 565 20.43 -29.84 24.00
N ALA A 566 19.62 -29.15 24.81
CA ALA A 566 19.49 -27.69 24.81
C ALA A 566 20.67 -26.98 25.53
N ASP A 567 21.44 -27.71 26.33
CA ASP A 567 22.66 -27.24 26.99
C ASP A 567 23.91 -27.33 26.10
N ALA A 568 23.80 -27.96 24.93
CA ALA A 568 24.84 -27.97 23.89
C ALA A 568 24.23 -28.24 22.50
N PRO A 569 23.37 -27.33 21.98
CA PRO A 569 22.65 -27.58 20.73
C PRO A 569 23.61 -27.67 19.54
N GLN A 570 23.46 -28.69 18.69
CA GLN A 570 24.30 -28.89 17.51
C GLN A 570 23.51 -28.73 16.20
N GLY A 571 24.20 -28.45 15.09
CA GLY A 571 23.62 -28.54 13.74
C GLY A 571 22.34 -27.73 13.50
N GLY A 572 22.23 -26.51 14.03
CA GLY A 572 21.04 -25.66 13.85
C GLY A 572 19.88 -25.93 14.81
N GLN A 573 20.07 -26.80 15.83
CA GLN A 573 19.05 -27.06 16.86
C GLN A 573 18.74 -25.84 17.75
N GLY A 574 19.64 -24.87 17.87
CA GLY A 574 19.46 -23.69 18.72
C GLY A 574 18.20 -22.86 18.36
N PRO A 575 18.08 -22.35 17.13
CA PRO A 575 16.88 -21.65 16.67
C PRO A 575 15.60 -22.49 16.75
N LEU A 576 15.68 -23.81 16.46
CA LEU A 576 14.56 -24.74 16.57
C LEU A 576 14.04 -24.83 18.01
N LEU A 577 14.96 -25.01 18.97
CA LEU A 577 14.66 -25.07 20.40
C LEU A 577 14.10 -23.75 20.91
N LEU A 578 14.67 -22.62 20.46
CA LEU A 578 14.18 -21.30 20.84
C LEU A 578 12.74 -21.09 20.36
N SER A 579 12.47 -21.36 19.08
CA SER A 579 11.11 -21.27 18.49
C SER A 579 10.12 -22.18 19.21
N PHE A 580 10.53 -23.41 19.53
CA PHE A 580 9.71 -24.35 20.30
C PHE A 580 9.38 -23.81 21.70
N PHE A 581 10.38 -23.36 22.47
CA PHE A 581 10.14 -22.84 23.82
C PHE A 581 9.35 -21.54 23.82
N GLU A 582 9.54 -20.66 22.83
CA GLU A 582 8.72 -19.46 22.65
C GLU A 582 7.26 -19.81 22.32
N LYS A 583 7.04 -20.84 21.48
CA LYS A 583 5.69 -21.36 21.20
C LYS A 583 5.04 -21.94 22.47
N VAL A 584 5.77 -22.74 23.25
CA VAL A 584 5.29 -23.28 24.54
C VAL A 584 4.96 -22.14 25.52
N GLU A 585 5.82 -21.14 25.62
CA GLU A 585 5.62 -19.98 26.49
C GLU A 585 4.39 -19.16 26.08
N LEU A 586 4.19 -18.94 24.77
CA LEU A 586 3.02 -18.27 24.22
C LEU A 586 1.73 -19.03 24.55
N LEU A 587 1.71 -20.35 24.33
CA LEU A 587 0.57 -21.21 24.65
C LEU A 587 0.26 -21.20 26.15
N ASN A 588 1.29 -21.25 27.01
CA ASN A 588 1.12 -21.16 28.46
C ASN A 588 0.56 -19.80 28.90
N LYS A 589 1.08 -18.69 28.36
CA LYS A 589 0.59 -17.33 28.66
C LYS A 589 -0.84 -17.09 28.20
N SER A 590 -1.24 -17.70 27.09
CA SER A 590 -2.58 -17.50 26.50
C SER A 590 -3.67 -18.20 27.30
N GLY A 591 -3.36 -19.32 27.96
CA GLY A 591 -4.30 -20.01 28.85
C GLY A 591 -5.56 -20.52 28.13
N TYR A 592 -5.43 -20.97 26.88
CA TYR A 592 -6.56 -21.45 26.08
C TYR A 592 -7.27 -22.61 26.77
N GLY A 593 -8.59 -22.46 27.00
CA GLY A 593 -9.39 -23.49 27.66
C GLY A 593 -9.52 -24.79 26.87
N PHE A 594 -9.22 -24.76 25.56
CA PHE A 594 -9.24 -25.92 24.67
C PHE A 594 -7.89 -26.63 24.54
N LEU A 595 -6.88 -26.24 25.33
CA LEU A 595 -5.59 -26.93 25.41
C LEU A 595 -5.36 -27.47 26.83
N PRO A 596 -4.64 -28.60 26.99
CA PRO A 596 -4.16 -29.02 28.30
C PRO A 596 -3.33 -27.92 28.96
N ARG A 597 -3.58 -27.65 30.25
CA ARG A 597 -2.79 -26.66 30.97
C ARG A 597 -1.33 -27.09 31.02
N ILE A 598 -0.43 -26.19 30.66
CA ILE A 598 1.01 -26.42 30.76
C ILE A 598 1.45 -26.10 32.19
N ASP A 599 1.87 -27.12 32.92
CA ASP A 599 2.27 -26.96 34.33
C ASP A 599 3.77 -26.61 34.43
N GLN A 600 4.62 -27.20 33.59
CA GLN A 600 6.05 -26.93 33.57
C GLN A 600 6.68 -27.26 32.21
N PHE A 601 7.70 -26.52 31.80
CA PHE A 601 8.47 -26.80 30.58
C PHE A 601 9.89 -26.25 30.69
N GLY A 602 10.76 -26.65 29.77
CA GLY A 602 12.13 -26.18 29.68
C GLY A 602 13.06 -27.32 29.29
N TYR A 603 14.32 -27.22 29.70
CA TYR A 603 15.24 -28.36 29.65
C TYR A 603 15.82 -28.65 31.03
N ASP A 604 15.99 -29.94 31.31
CA ASP A 604 16.39 -30.41 32.63
C ASP A 604 17.91 -30.34 32.83
N ARG A 605 18.41 -30.84 33.96
CA ARG A 605 19.85 -30.81 34.27
C ARG A 605 20.74 -31.58 33.27
N SER A 606 20.18 -32.54 32.53
CA SER A 606 20.88 -33.28 31.46
C SER A 606 20.84 -32.56 30.11
N GLY A 607 20.21 -31.39 30.03
CA GLY A 607 19.99 -30.68 28.79
C GLY A 607 18.78 -31.17 28.00
N THR A 608 18.04 -32.16 28.49
CA THR A 608 16.92 -32.77 27.76
C THR A 608 15.69 -31.86 27.82
N PRO A 609 15.13 -31.43 26.67
CA PRO A 609 13.87 -30.70 26.63
C PRO A 609 12.73 -31.54 27.21
N PHE A 610 11.85 -30.89 27.96
CA PHE A 610 10.67 -31.51 28.53
C PHE A 610 9.46 -30.57 28.55
N LEU A 611 8.28 -31.17 28.50
CA LEU A 611 6.99 -30.50 28.65
C LEU A 611 6.10 -31.33 29.57
N VAL A 612 5.59 -30.70 30.62
CA VAL A 612 4.63 -31.27 31.57
C VAL A 612 3.31 -30.53 31.41
N GLN A 613 2.27 -31.27 31.10
CA GLN A 613 0.93 -30.75 30.87
C GLN A 613 -0.11 -31.57 31.63
N GLN A 614 -1.29 -31.01 31.81
CA GLN A 614 -2.42 -31.69 32.44
C GLN A 614 -2.80 -32.97 31.68
N PHE A 615 -3.05 -34.06 32.40
CA PHE A 615 -3.71 -35.24 31.86
C PHE A 615 -5.21 -34.98 31.69
N ILE A 616 -5.71 -35.20 30.48
CA ILE A 616 -7.14 -35.08 30.18
C ILE A 616 -7.78 -36.47 30.23
N ASP A 617 -8.61 -36.68 31.24
CA ASP A 617 -9.47 -37.87 31.37
C ASP A 617 -10.78 -37.64 30.61
N GLY A 618 -10.80 -38.03 29.35
CA GLY A 618 -11.92 -37.82 28.43
C GLY A 618 -11.86 -38.82 27.28
N GLN A 619 -12.93 -38.85 26.49
CA GLN A 619 -13.07 -39.75 25.33
C GLN A 619 -12.37 -39.15 24.11
N HIS A 620 -11.74 -39.98 23.29
CA HIS A 620 -11.22 -39.51 22.01
C HIS A 620 -12.37 -39.17 21.06
N TRP A 621 -12.16 -38.24 20.12
CA TRP A 621 -13.18 -37.88 19.13
C TRP A 621 -13.69 -39.09 18.34
N SER A 622 -12.81 -40.06 18.05
CA SER A 622 -13.16 -41.31 17.37
C SER A 622 -14.05 -42.26 18.18
N GLU A 623 -14.12 -42.07 19.50
CA GLU A 623 -14.89 -42.91 20.42
C GLU A 623 -16.30 -42.34 20.68
N LEU A 624 -16.54 -41.09 20.27
CA LEU A 624 -17.82 -40.41 20.38
C LEU A 624 -18.86 -41.10 19.49
N SER A 625 -19.68 -41.95 20.09
CA SER A 625 -20.77 -42.64 19.41
C SER A 625 -22.09 -42.32 20.10
N GLN A 626 -23.19 -42.27 19.32
CA GLN A 626 -24.56 -42.07 19.81
C GLN A 626 -24.86 -40.68 20.43
N LEU A 627 -24.22 -39.62 19.93
CA LEU A 627 -24.55 -38.25 20.34
C LEU A 627 -25.90 -37.78 19.78
N SER A 628 -26.61 -36.93 20.53
CA SER A 628 -27.76 -36.21 19.98
C SER A 628 -27.30 -35.19 18.94
N SER A 629 -28.15 -34.85 17.96
CA SER A 629 -27.81 -33.87 16.91
C SER A 629 -27.38 -32.52 17.49
N ARG A 630 -28.00 -32.11 18.60
CA ARG A 630 -27.64 -30.88 19.34
C ARG A 630 -26.25 -30.97 19.96
N ARG A 631 -25.89 -32.12 20.55
CA ARG A 631 -24.57 -32.32 21.16
C ARG A 631 -23.46 -32.41 20.11
N ALA A 632 -23.74 -33.06 18.99
CA ALA A 632 -22.82 -33.11 17.86
C ALA A 632 -22.57 -31.70 17.29
N GLU A 633 -23.62 -30.90 17.09
CA GLU A 633 -23.50 -29.50 16.67
C GLU A 633 -22.66 -28.68 17.64
N GLU A 634 -22.93 -28.79 18.94
CA GLU A 634 -22.18 -28.08 19.99
C GLU A 634 -20.67 -28.38 19.94
N LEU A 635 -20.31 -29.67 19.80
CA LEU A 635 -18.91 -30.09 19.70
C LEU A 635 -18.25 -29.60 18.41
N ILE A 636 -18.96 -29.63 17.28
CA ILE A 636 -18.46 -29.12 16.01
C ILE A 636 -18.17 -27.63 16.10
N ARG A 637 -19.08 -26.85 16.71
CA ARG A 637 -18.87 -25.42 16.93
C ARG A 637 -17.70 -25.15 17.86
N GLY A 638 -17.59 -25.93 18.95
CA GLY A 638 -16.45 -25.85 19.86
C GLY A 638 -15.12 -26.11 19.14
N LEU A 639 -15.08 -27.09 18.24
CA LEU A 639 -13.88 -27.41 17.45
C LEU A 639 -13.54 -26.31 16.45
N ILE A 640 -14.53 -25.80 15.71
CA ILE A 640 -14.35 -24.66 14.79
C ILE A 640 -13.77 -23.46 15.55
N SER A 641 -14.38 -23.07 16.67
CA SER A 641 -13.92 -21.93 17.46
C SER A 641 -12.52 -22.12 18.05
N ALA A 642 -12.16 -23.35 18.46
CA ALA A 642 -10.82 -23.64 18.95
C ALA A 642 -9.75 -23.46 17.85
N VAL A 643 -10.03 -23.94 16.65
CA VAL A 643 -9.11 -23.84 15.51
C VAL A 643 -9.02 -22.40 14.98
N GLU A 644 -10.15 -21.70 14.84
CA GLU A 644 -10.16 -20.29 14.45
C GLU A 644 -9.38 -19.42 15.45
N CYS A 645 -9.53 -19.67 16.76
CA CYS A 645 -8.78 -18.96 17.79
C CYS A 645 -7.26 -19.18 17.69
N LEU A 646 -6.81 -20.39 17.35
CA LEU A 646 -5.39 -20.64 17.05
C LEU A 646 -4.95 -19.85 15.81
N HIS A 647 -5.74 -19.91 14.73
CA HIS A 647 -5.41 -19.27 13.45
C HIS A 647 -5.33 -17.74 13.55
N GLU A 648 -6.22 -17.10 14.33
CA GLU A 648 -6.17 -15.66 14.63
C GLU A 648 -4.84 -15.22 15.25
N GLN A 649 -4.19 -16.11 16.00
CA GLN A 649 -2.89 -15.88 16.64
C GLN A 649 -1.72 -16.38 15.78
N GLN A 650 -1.98 -16.68 14.51
CA GLN A 650 -1.01 -17.23 13.55
C GLN A 650 -0.40 -18.56 14.02
N LEU A 651 -1.14 -19.31 14.85
CA LEU A 651 -0.77 -20.65 15.29
C LEU A 651 -1.60 -21.67 14.52
N THR A 652 -0.99 -22.79 14.16
CA THR A 652 -1.66 -23.94 13.55
C THR A 652 -1.41 -25.19 14.38
N HIS A 653 -2.33 -26.14 14.28
CA HIS A 653 -2.15 -27.47 14.85
C HIS A 653 -1.31 -28.35 13.90
N GLY A 654 -1.65 -28.38 12.61
CA GLY A 654 -0.87 -29.03 11.55
C GLY A 654 -1.12 -30.53 11.38
N ASP A 655 -1.45 -31.24 12.47
CA ASP A 655 -1.80 -32.68 12.46
C ASP A 655 -3.12 -32.98 13.19
N LEU A 656 -4.18 -32.25 12.84
CA LEU A 656 -5.47 -32.41 13.48
C LEU A 656 -6.17 -33.70 12.98
N HIS A 657 -6.50 -34.60 13.90
CA HIS A 657 -7.22 -35.83 13.61
C HIS A 657 -7.91 -36.37 14.87
N PRO A 658 -8.84 -37.35 14.78
CA PRO A 658 -9.63 -37.78 15.94
C PRO A 658 -8.83 -38.26 17.16
N GLY A 659 -7.65 -38.87 16.94
CA GLY A 659 -6.74 -39.26 18.02
C GLY A 659 -6.14 -38.08 18.81
N ASN A 660 -6.03 -36.89 18.21
CA ASN A 660 -5.44 -35.70 18.84
C ASN A 660 -6.51 -34.80 19.47
N ILE A 661 -7.74 -35.29 19.62
CA ILE A 661 -8.83 -34.56 20.26
C ILE A 661 -9.43 -35.42 21.36
N LYS A 662 -9.48 -34.86 22.57
CA LYS A 662 -10.24 -35.42 23.68
C LYS A 662 -11.43 -34.54 24.02
N VAL A 663 -12.53 -35.18 24.40
CA VAL A 663 -13.77 -34.53 24.77
C VAL A 663 -14.21 -35.02 26.15
N ILE A 664 -14.52 -34.08 27.03
CA ILE A 664 -15.18 -34.36 28.30
C ILE A 664 -16.66 -34.02 28.09
N VAL A 665 -17.49 -35.06 28.00
CA VAL A 665 -18.94 -34.94 27.87
C VAL A 665 -19.58 -35.00 29.26
N PRO A 666 -20.25 -33.94 29.73
CA PRO A 666 -20.95 -33.96 31.01
C PRO A 666 -22.10 -34.96 31.02
N VAL A 667 -22.44 -35.47 32.22
CA VAL A 667 -23.56 -36.40 32.41
C VAL A 667 -24.92 -35.71 32.24
N ASP A 668 -25.00 -34.41 32.47
CA ASP A 668 -26.21 -33.60 32.30
C ASP A 668 -26.15 -32.84 30.96
N ASP A 669 -27.23 -32.96 30.18
CA ASP A 669 -27.30 -32.34 28.87
C ASP A 669 -27.26 -30.79 28.91
N GLY A 670 -27.50 -30.20 30.08
CA GLY A 670 -27.45 -28.74 30.32
C GLY A 670 -26.05 -28.14 30.50
N GLN A 671 -24.99 -28.93 30.65
CA GLN A 671 -23.62 -28.42 30.74
C GLN A 671 -22.87 -28.52 29.40
N PRO A 672 -22.01 -27.53 29.08
CA PRO A 672 -21.26 -27.55 27.83
C PRO A 672 -20.19 -28.65 27.85
N ALA A 673 -20.03 -29.33 26.73
CA ALA A 673 -18.93 -30.27 26.56
C ALA A 673 -17.61 -29.51 26.35
N GLN A 674 -16.53 -30.03 26.92
CA GLN A 674 -15.19 -29.43 26.82
C GLN A 674 -14.33 -30.21 25.85
N ILE A 675 -13.72 -29.50 24.90
CA ILE A 675 -12.83 -30.07 23.89
C ILE A 675 -11.39 -29.71 24.26
N TYR A 676 -10.48 -30.67 24.10
CA TYR A 676 -9.05 -30.51 24.28
C TYR A 676 -8.31 -30.98 23.03
N LEU A 677 -7.52 -30.09 22.43
CA LEU A 677 -6.57 -30.44 21.38
C LEU A 677 -5.27 -30.92 22.04
N LEU A 678 -4.84 -32.12 21.70
CA LEU A 678 -3.63 -32.77 22.20
C LEU A 678 -2.49 -32.58 21.21
N ASP A 679 -1.26 -32.91 21.62
CA ASP A 679 -0.08 -32.85 20.75
C ASP A 679 0.25 -31.48 20.10
N LEU A 680 -0.14 -30.40 20.80
CA LEU A 680 0.29 -29.02 20.50
C LEU A 680 0.91 -28.37 21.76
N PRO A 681 2.19 -27.94 21.75
CA PRO A 681 3.18 -28.06 20.68
C PRO A 681 3.96 -29.39 20.73
N ASP A 682 4.61 -29.74 19.62
CA ASP A 682 5.52 -30.88 19.51
C ASP A 682 6.88 -30.46 18.93
N LEU A 683 7.90 -31.30 19.11
CA LEU A 683 9.27 -31.04 18.66
C LEU A 683 9.76 -32.21 17.79
N THR A 684 10.13 -31.93 16.54
CA THR A 684 10.68 -32.92 15.60
C THR A 684 12.08 -32.53 15.14
N VAL A 685 13.03 -33.48 15.19
CA VAL A 685 14.47 -33.23 14.89
C VAL A 685 14.70 -32.94 13.40
N SER A 686 13.89 -33.52 12.52
CA SER A 686 13.98 -33.36 11.07
C SER A 686 13.34 -32.07 10.53
N GLY A 687 12.60 -31.33 11.36
CA GLY A 687 11.77 -30.21 10.91
C GLY A 687 10.62 -30.61 9.98
N SER A 688 10.41 -31.92 9.74
CA SER A 688 9.26 -32.41 8.99
C SER A 688 8.03 -32.38 9.89
N GLU A 689 7.02 -31.60 9.51
CA GLU A 689 5.74 -31.60 10.19
C GLU A 689 5.01 -32.93 9.93
N PRO A 690 4.53 -33.62 10.98
CA PRO A 690 3.67 -34.79 10.78
C PRO A 690 2.42 -34.36 10.01
N PHE A 691 2.02 -35.14 9.00
CA PHE A 691 0.78 -34.92 8.28
C PHE A 691 0.01 -36.23 8.13
N ASN A 692 -1.29 -36.17 8.37
CA ASN A 692 -2.18 -37.31 8.23
C ASN A 692 -2.85 -37.31 6.84
N ASN A 693 -2.61 -38.35 6.04
CA ASN A 693 -3.20 -38.51 4.71
C ASN A 693 -4.74 -38.54 4.68
N ARG A 694 -5.40 -38.94 5.78
CA ARG A 694 -6.86 -39.03 5.85
C ARG A 694 -7.51 -37.70 6.23
N TYR A 695 -6.90 -36.95 7.15
CA TYR A 695 -7.42 -35.68 7.65
C TYR A 695 -6.70 -34.47 7.04
N SER A 696 -6.01 -34.66 5.90
CA SER A 696 -5.40 -33.60 5.11
C SER A 696 -5.85 -33.68 3.65
N PRO A 697 -5.87 -32.55 2.91
CA PRO A 697 -6.07 -32.58 1.46
C PRO A 697 -4.96 -33.38 0.77
N LEU A 698 -5.31 -34.08 -0.33
CA LEU A 698 -4.35 -34.86 -1.15
C LEU A 698 -3.39 -33.99 -1.98
N ALA A 699 -3.39 -32.67 -1.80
CA ALA A 699 -2.54 -31.74 -2.55
C ALA A 699 -1.12 -31.68 -1.96
N GLU A 700 -0.09 -31.85 -2.81
CA GLU A 700 1.33 -31.81 -2.43
C GLU A 700 1.79 -30.46 -1.84
N SER A 701 0.98 -29.40 -1.93
CA SER A 701 1.32 -28.03 -1.51
C SER A 701 0.29 -27.40 -0.56
N CYS A 702 -0.40 -28.19 0.27
CA CYS A 702 -1.35 -27.64 1.26
C CYS A 702 -0.64 -27.05 2.48
N THR A 703 -1.07 -25.85 2.88
CA THR A 703 -0.58 -25.15 4.07
C THR A 703 -1.11 -25.80 5.36
N PRO A 704 -0.44 -25.63 6.51
CA PRO A 704 -0.95 -26.15 7.79
C PRO A 704 -2.34 -25.63 8.16
N PHE A 705 -2.69 -24.39 7.77
CA PHE A 705 -4.02 -23.82 7.96
C PHE A 705 -5.08 -24.58 7.16
N GLU A 706 -4.79 -24.89 5.89
CA GLU A 706 -5.71 -25.66 5.03
C GLU A 706 -5.89 -27.09 5.54
N ARG A 707 -4.84 -27.70 6.11
CA ARG A 707 -4.92 -29.02 6.74
C ARG A 707 -5.84 -29.01 7.96
N ASP A 708 -5.68 -28.04 8.85
CA ASP A 708 -6.55 -27.89 10.03
C ASP A 708 -8.01 -27.72 9.60
N ASN A 709 -8.28 -26.83 8.64
CA ASN A 709 -9.64 -26.57 8.16
C ASN A 709 -10.28 -27.80 7.52
N PHE A 710 -9.52 -28.51 6.67
CA PHE A 710 -9.98 -29.77 6.08
C PHE A 710 -10.28 -30.82 7.16
N ALA A 711 -9.39 -30.97 8.15
CA ALA A 711 -9.57 -31.90 9.25
C ALA A 711 -10.83 -31.60 10.06
N VAL A 712 -11.08 -30.33 10.40
CA VAL A 712 -12.30 -29.88 11.09
C VAL A 712 -13.55 -30.25 10.29
N MET A 713 -13.58 -29.91 8.99
CA MET A 713 -14.72 -30.22 8.13
C MET A 713 -14.99 -31.72 8.06
N ARG A 714 -13.94 -32.53 7.87
CA ARG A 714 -14.06 -33.99 7.79
C ARG A 714 -14.55 -34.60 9.09
N MET A 715 -13.94 -34.22 10.22
CA MET A 715 -14.35 -34.71 11.53
C MET A 715 -15.76 -34.29 11.91
N ALA A 716 -16.19 -33.08 11.53
CA ALA A 716 -17.54 -32.61 11.78
C ALA A 716 -18.60 -33.44 11.03
N VAL A 717 -18.35 -33.74 9.76
CA VAL A 717 -19.24 -34.54 8.91
C VAL A 717 -19.28 -35.99 9.41
N GLU A 718 -18.13 -36.57 9.76
CA GLU A 718 -18.05 -37.91 10.34
C GLU A 718 -18.82 -37.99 11.68
N LEU A 719 -18.74 -36.96 12.54
CA LEU A 719 -19.49 -36.91 13.81
C LEU A 719 -21.01 -36.82 13.60
N LEU A 720 -21.46 -36.20 12.50
CA LEU A 720 -22.88 -36.11 12.12
C LEU A 720 -23.38 -37.41 11.44
N GLY A 721 -22.55 -38.44 11.32
CA GLY A 721 -22.91 -39.71 10.71
C GLY A 721 -22.94 -39.67 9.17
N MET A 722 -22.35 -38.64 8.57
CA MET A 722 -22.23 -38.49 7.12
C MET A 722 -20.88 -39.05 6.64
N ASP A 723 -20.85 -39.68 5.47
CA ASP A 723 -19.60 -40.17 4.87
C ASP A 723 -18.89 -39.05 4.11
N TRP A 724 -17.61 -38.78 4.35
CA TRP A 724 -16.91 -37.67 3.69
C TRP A 724 -16.94 -37.75 2.15
N ASP A 725 -16.74 -38.94 1.59
CA ASP A 725 -16.48 -39.17 0.18
C ASP A 725 -17.77 -39.42 -0.63
N GLN A 726 -18.81 -39.96 0.00
CA GLN A 726 -20.05 -40.36 -0.67
C GLN A 726 -21.29 -39.70 -0.06
N PRO A 727 -22.18 -39.09 -0.87
CA PRO A 727 -23.45 -38.58 -0.37
C PRO A 727 -24.42 -39.72 -0.02
N GLY A 728 -25.01 -39.68 1.17
CA GLY A 728 -26.06 -40.56 1.66
C GLY A 728 -27.46 -39.94 1.62
N GLU A 729 -28.49 -40.76 1.79
CA GLU A 729 -29.91 -40.32 1.73
C GLU A 729 -30.34 -39.39 2.88
N HIS A 730 -29.61 -39.41 4.00
CA HIS A 730 -29.91 -38.64 5.22
C HIS A 730 -28.94 -37.49 5.46
N ASP A 731 -28.16 -37.11 4.45
CA ASP A 731 -27.19 -36.05 4.56
C ASP A 731 -27.82 -34.66 4.69
N LEU A 732 -27.12 -33.78 5.41
CA LEU A 732 -27.46 -32.37 5.51
C LEU A 732 -27.05 -31.65 4.20
N ALA A 733 -28.04 -31.12 3.50
CA ALA A 733 -27.91 -30.66 2.12
C ALA A 733 -27.01 -29.43 1.97
N GLU A 734 -27.12 -28.46 2.88
CA GLU A 734 -26.28 -27.26 2.86
C GLU A 734 -24.82 -27.60 3.17
N LEU A 735 -24.56 -28.51 4.12
CA LEU A 735 -23.19 -28.98 4.42
C LEU A 735 -22.59 -29.70 3.22
N ARG A 736 -23.35 -30.58 2.54
CA ARG A 736 -22.87 -31.24 1.31
C ARG A 736 -22.54 -30.27 0.20
N LYS A 737 -23.35 -29.23 0.04
CA LYS A 737 -23.07 -28.17 -0.92
C LYS A 737 -21.76 -27.45 -0.59
N ALA A 738 -21.56 -27.05 0.68
CA ALA A 738 -20.34 -26.39 1.11
C ALA A 738 -19.09 -27.25 0.89
N ILE A 739 -19.12 -28.53 1.27
CA ILE A 739 -17.99 -29.46 1.06
C ILE A 739 -17.66 -29.62 -0.43
N LYS A 740 -18.68 -29.75 -1.27
CA LYS A 740 -18.48 -29.87 -2.72
C LYS A 740 -17.84 -28.61 -3.31
N GLU A 741 -18.24 -27.44 -2.84
CA GLU A 741 -17.64 -26.16 -3.25
C GLU A 741 -16.17 -26.05 -2.80
N GLU A 742 -15.84 -26.49 -1.58
CA GLU A 742 -14.43 -26.53 -1.13
C GLU A 742 -13.58 -27.52 -1.95
N LEU A 743 -14.09 -28.73 -2.22
CA LEU A 743 -13.37 -29.74 -3.00
C LEU A 743 -13.15 -29.36 -4.48
N GLN A 744 -14.03 -28.53 -5.05
CA GLN A 744 -13.94 -28.08 -6.44
C GLN A 744 -13.16 -26.77 -6.61
N SER A 745 -12.86 -26.07 -5.52
CA SER A 745 -12.15 -24.79 -5.53
C SER A 745 -10.64 -25.01 -5.66
N GLU A 746 -9.98 -24.24 -6.53
CA GLU A 746 -8.51 -24.19 -6.60
C GLU A 746 -7.89 -23.53 -5.34
N SER A 747 -8.70 -22.83 -4.54
CA SER A 747 -8.36 -22.23 -3.24
C SER A 747 -9.31 -22.74 -2.15
N GLY A 748 -9.59 -24.04 -2.14
CA GLY A 748 -10.43 -24.67 -1.12
C GLY A 748 -9.73 -24.75 0.24
N PHE A 749 -10.51 -24.83 1.31
CA PHE A 749 -10.05 -25.03 2.70
C PHE A 749 -9.25 -23.87 3.31
N VAL A 750 -9.28 -22.68 2.70
CA VAL A 750 -8.58 -21.49 3.21
C VAL A 750 -9.22 -20.97 4.52
N ALA A 751 -10.54 -21.11 4.67
CA ALA A 751 -11.29 -20.68 5.85
C ALA A 751 -12.50 -21.57 6.13
N LEU A 752 -12.98 -21.58 7.38
CA LEU A 752 -14.16 -22.34 7.81
C LEU A 752 -15.49 -21.58 7.64
N GLU A 753 -15.48 -20.32 7.20
CA GLU A 753 -16.65 -19.44 7.11
C GLU A 753 -17.81 -20.08 6.31
N ARG A 754 -17.53 -20.60 5.11
CA ARG A 754 -18.55 -21.24 4.26
C ARG A 754 -19.17 -22.46 4.94
N PHE A 755 -18.35 -23.25 5.62
CA PHE A 755 -18.80 -24.44 6.34
C PHE A 755 -19.63 -24.06 7.56
N ASN A 756 -19.21 -23.04 8.32
CA ASN A 756 -19.94 -22.52 9.47
C ASN A 756 -21.29 -21.91 9.06
N ASP A 757 -21.35 -21.19 7.93
CA ASP A 757 -22.59 -20.68 7.34
C ASP A 757 -23.57 -21.80 6.98
N ALA A 758 -23.06 -22.87 6.38
CA ALA A 758 -23.87 -24.04 6.06
C ALA A 758 -24.38 -24.75 7.33
N LEU A 759 -23.53 -24.88 8.36
CA LEU A 759 -23.92 -25.39 9.68
C LEU A 759 -25.04 -24.52 10.29
N ASN A 760 -24.92 -23.19 10.22
CA ASN A 760 -25.94 -22.27 10.70
C ASN A 760 -27.27 -22.43 9.96
N ARG A 761 -27.27 -22.66 8.65
CA ARG A 761 -28.51 -22.86 7.88
C ARG A 761 -29.23 -24.16 8.23
N GLU A 762 -28.48 -25.20 8.59
CA GLU A 762 -29.05 -26.51 8.96
C GLU A 762 -29.60 -26.50 10.39
N PHE A 763 -28.88 -25.89 11.33
CA PHE A 763 -29.18 -26.01 12.76
C PHE A 763 -29.85 -24.76 13.37
N CYS A 764 -29.77 -23.58 12.75
CA CYS A 764 -30.50 -22.38 13.19
C CYS A 764 -31.73 -22.13 12.30
N PRO A 765 -32.96 -22.13 12.83
CA PRO A 765 -34.14 -21.81 12.04
C PRO A 765 -34.07 -20.35 11.54
N LYS A 766 -34.45 -20.12 10.27
CA LYS A 766 -34.57 -18.77 9.69
C LYS A 766 -35.43 -17.89 10.62
N GLN A 767 -34.82 -16.89 11.25
CA GLN A 767 -35.58 -15.88 11.99
C GLN A 767 -36.57 -15.21 11.03
N VAL A 768 -37.87 -15.31 11.34
CA VAL A 768 -38.90 -14.53 10.63
C VAL A 768 -38.67 -13.07 11.03
N ARG A 769 -38.15 -12.27 10.11
CA ARG A 769 -37.88 -10.84 10.33
C ARG A 769 -39.16 -10.13 10.75
N GLN A 770 -39.08 -9.36 11.83
CA GLN A 770 -40.21 -8.57 12.30
C GLN A 770 -40.41 -7.36 11.39
N ILE A 771 -41.64 -7.20 10.89
CA ILE A 771 -42.06 -6.07 10.05
C ILE A 771 -42.76 -5.04 10.93
N ILE A 772 -42.31 -3.79 10.88
CA ILE A 772 -42.87 -2.66 11.62
C ILE A 772 -43.52 -1.70 10.65
N SER A 773 -44.82 -1.44 10.79
CA SER A 773 -45.53 -0.48 9.94
C SER A 773 -45.61 0.90 10.59
N VAL A 774 -45.23 1.93 9.84
CA VAL A 774 -45.32 3.33 10.26
C VAL A 774 -46.07 4.16 9.23
N ALA A 775 -46.95 5.04 9.71
CA ALA A 775 -47.63 6.01 8.89
C ALA A 775 -47.19 7.44 9.24
N VAL A 776 -46.76 8.20 8.23
CA VAL A 776 -46.28 9.58 8.38
C VAL A 776 -47.19 10.53 7.64
N ARG A 777 -47.40 11.73 8.17
CA ARG A 777 -48.26 12.72 7.54
C ARG A 777 -47.61 13.34 6.30
N GLY A 778 -48.25 13.27 5.13
CA GLY A 778 -47.80 13.93 3.91
C GLY A 778 -48.85 13.95 2.81
N ASN A 779 -48.60 14.73 1.76
CA ASN A 779 -49.56 14.97 0.67
C ASN A 779 -49.41 14.00 -0.52
N ASP A 780 -48.23 13.37 -0.66
CA ASP A 780 -47.92 12.43 -1.73
C ASP A 780 -48.11 10.99 -1.21
N SER A 781 -48.94 10.19 -1.87
CA SER A 781 -49.13 8.78 -1.53
C SER A 781 -47.88 7.98 -1.90
N LEU A 782 -46.91 7.91 -0.99
CA LEU A 782 -45.68 7.14 -1.14
C LEU A 782 -45.67 6.00 -0.10
N ASN A 783 -45.50 4.77 -0.58
CA ASN A 783 -45.32 3.58 0.24
C ASN A 783 -44.00 2.93 -0.15
N TYR A 784 -43.12 2.68 0.82
CA TYR A 784 -41.88 1.96 0.58
C TYR A 784 -41.39 1.27 1.86
N ALA A 785 -40.56 0.25 1.68
CA ALA A 785 -39.92 -0.48 2.75
C ALA A 785 -38.48 0.00 2.95
N ILE A 786 -38.07 0.10 4.20
CA ILE A 786 -36.67 0.26 4.60
C ILE A 786 -36.20 -1.11 5.09
N TYR A 787 -35.28 -1.70 4.34
CA TYR A 787 -34.67 -2.99 4.65
C TYR A 787 -33.34 -2.79 5.39
N PRO A 788 -32.98 -3.69 6.31
CA PRO A 788 -31.66 -3.69 6.93
C PRO A 788 -30.59 -4.02 5.88
N ASP A 789 -29.45 -3.33 5.94
CA ASP A 789 -28.27 -3.62 5.13
C ASP A 789 -27.42 -4.68 5.84
N ASN A 790 -27.31 -5.89 5.27
CA ASN A 790 -26.66 -7.04 5.90
C ASN A 790 -27.17 -7.32 7.34
N GLY A 791 -28.48 -7.21 7.57
CA GLY A 791 -29.08 -7.43 8.90
C GLY A 791 -28.95 -6.25 9.85
N ARG A 792 -28.43 -5.10 9.40
CA ARG A 792 -28.29 -3.88 10.21
C ARG A 792 -29.11 -2.74 9.64
N LEU A 793 -30.05 -2.22 10.42
CA LEU A 793 -30.73 -0.96 10.18
C LEU A 793 -30.19 0.08 11.15
N PHE A 794 -29.60 1.14 10.62
CA PHE A 794 -28.81 2.11 11.36
C PHE A 794 -29.71 3.18 12.00
N VAL A 795 -29.58 3.37 13.30
CA VAL A 795 -30.38 4.31 14.09
C VAL A 795 -29.49 5.41 14.64
N SER A 796 -29.83 6.68 14.35
CA SER A 796 -29.15 7.84 14.93
C SER A 796 -30.10 8.68 15.78
N VAL A 797 -29.62 9.17 16.92
CA VAL A 797 -30.40 9.88 17.94
C VAL A 797 -29.80 11.27 18.18
N LYS A 798 -30.64 12.30 18.06
CA LYS A 798 -30.24 13.70 18.33
C LYS A 798 -31.27 14.39 19.22
N PRO A 799 -30.90 15.37 20.05
CA PRO A 799 -31.89 16.17 20.79
C PRO A 799 -32.80 16.94 19.83
N ASP A 800 -34.11 17.00 20.11
CA ASP A 800 -35.04 17.79 19.31
C ASP A 800 -34.83 19.28 19.59
N ALA A 801 -34.45 20.04 18.55
CA ALA A 801 -34.24 21.48 18.65
C ALA A 801 -35.50 22.26 19.10
N LYS A 802 -36.70 21.68 18.96
CA LYS A 802 -37.97 22.30 19.35
C LYS A 802 -38.47 21.89 20.72
N ASP A 803 -38.02 20.76 21.26
CA ASP A 803 -38.45 20.26 22.57
C ASP A 803 -37.30 19.52 23.28
N ALA A 804 -36.74 20.15 24.31
CA ALA A 804 -35.65 19.59 25.12
C ALA A 804 -36.02 18.32 25.90
N LYS A 805 -37.27 17.84 25.81
CA LYS A 805 -37.74 16.56 26.36
C LYS A 805 -37.85 15.45 25.32
N GLN A 806 -37.63 15.75 24.04
CA GLN A 806 -37.75 14.81 22.93
C GLN A 806 -36.40 14.61 22.23
N ALA A 807 -36.20 13.42 21.68
CA ALA A 807 -35.08 13.12 20.80
C ALA A 807 -35.60 12.82 19.39
N VAL A 808 -34.96 13.36 18.36
CA VAL A 808 -35.17 12.98 16.97
C VAL A 808 -34.35 11.74 16.67
N VAL A 809 -35.04 10.65 16.31
CA VAL A 809 -34.46 9.34 16.01
C VAL A 809 -34.61 9.11 14.51
N THR A 810 -33.52 8.80 13.82
CA THR A 810 -33.49 8.56 12.38
C THR A 810 -33.13 7.10 12.11
N PHE A 811 -33.97 6.42 11.36
CA PHE A 811 -33.86 5.03 10.94
C PHE A 811 -33.41 5.01 9.48
N SER A 812 -32.29 4.36 9.16
CA SER A 812 -31.71 4.33 7.82
C SER A 812 -31.34 2.92 7.38
N GLY A 813 -31.74 2.55 6.18
CA GLY A 813 -31.46 1.25 5.58
C GLY A 813 -31.52 1.29 4.06
N VAL A 814 -31.50 0.11 3.44
CA VAL A 814 -31.69 -0.05 1.99
C VAL A 814 -33.15 0.26 1.64
N GLY A 815 -33.37 1.16 0.69
CA GLY A 815 -34.71 1.61 0.30
C GLY A 815 -35.13 2.96 0.90
N GLY A 816 -34.45 3.46 1.94
CA GLY A 816 -34.71 4.80 2.45
C GLY A 816 -34.29 5.07 3.89
N SER A 817 -34.63 6.27 4.35
CA SER A 817 -34.54 6.69 5.75
C SER A 817 -35.80 7.43 6.18
N PHE A 818 -36.08 7.36 7.48
CA PHE A 818 -37.22 8.01 8.11
C PHE A 818 -36.84 8.47 9.52
N SER A 819 -37.32 9.64 9.94
CA SER A 819 -37.08 10.15 11.30
C SER A 819 -38.39 10.31 12.08
N ALA A 820 -38.34 10.11 13.40
CA ALA A 820 -39.43 10.37 14.33
C ALA A 820 -38.93 10.99 15.65
N ALA A 821 -39.75 11.82 16.28
CA ALA A 821 -39.49 12.35 17.61
C ALA A 821 -39.98 11.37 18.69
N TYR A 822 -39.09 10.98 19.58
CA TYR A 822 -39.30 10.07 20.70
C TYR A 822 -39.39 10.85 22.01
N GLU A 823 -40.44 10.61 22.79
CA GLU A 823 -40.64 11.21 24.10
C GLU A 823 -40.25 10.24 25.22
N LYS A 824 -39.16 10.56 25.94
CA LYS A 824 -38.57 9.69 26.98
C LYS A 824 -39.56 9.28 28.09
N VAL A 825 -40.45 10.20 28.50
CA VAL A 825 -41.34 9.95 29.66
C VAL A 825 -42.45 8.96 29.30
N SER A 826 -43.04 9.11 28.12
CA SER A 826 -44.11 8.23 27.64
C SER A 826 -43.58 6.97 26.95
N LYS A 827 -42.29 6.95 26.58
CA LYS A 827 -41.64 5.93 25.76
C LYS A 827 -42.34 5.71 24.42
N THR A 828 -42.79 6.80 23.81
CA THR A 828 -43.54 6.74 22.54
C THR A 828 -42.99 7.71 21.50
N PHE A 829 -43.14 7.34 20.23
CA PHE A 829 -42.91 8.25 19.12
C PHE A 829 -44.16 9.09 18.87
N VAL A 830 -44.00 10.40 19.04
CA VAL A 830 -45.13 11.36 19.06
C VAL A 830 -45.27 12.11 17.74
N ARG A 831 -44.22 12.15 16.90
CA ARG A 831 -44.20 12.90 15.64
C ARG A 831 -43.29 12.25 14.60
N GLY A 832 -43.78 12.00 13.40
CA GLY A 832 -42.97 11.55 12.25
C GLY A 832 -42.56 12.69 11.34
N PHE A 833 -41.36 12.61 10.76
CA PHE A 833 -40.82 13.58 9.80
C PHE A 833 -40.84 13.01 8.37
N LYS A 834 -40.69 13.89 7.37
CA LYS A 834 -40.80 13.51 5.96
C LYS A 834 -39.77 12.39 5.63
N PRO A 835 -40.23 11.25 5.11
CA PRO A 835 -39.34 10.18 4.66
C PRO A 835 -38.47 10.58 3.47
N SER A 836 -37.30 9.95 3.34
CA SER A 836 -36.39 10.09 2.20
C SER A 836 -36.09 8.70 1.60
N GLN A 837 -36.16 8.55 0.28
CA GLN A 837 -35.74 7.32 -0.40
C GLN A 837 -34.26 7.41 -0.78
N GLN A 838 -33.55 6.30 -0.63
CA GLN A 838 -32.16 6.13 -1.06
C GLN A 838 -31.97 4.66 -1.46
N GLU A 839 -31.20 4.41 -2.52
CA GLU A 839 -30.97 3.04 -3.01
C GLU A 839 -29.97 2.26 -2.14
N ALA A 840 -29.02 2.94 -1.51
CA ALA A 840 -28.01 2.36 -0.64
C ALA A 840 -27.77 3.23 0.60
N VAL A 841 -27.21 2.64 1.65
CA VAL A 841 -26.80 3.37 2.87
C VAL A 841 -25.38 3.94 2.65
N PRO A 842 -25.18 5.27 2.71
CA PRO A 842 -23.85 5.86 2.64
C PRO A 842 -22.99 5.46 3.85
N HIS A 843 -21.69 5.19 3.64
CA HIS A 843 -20.75 4.80 4.70
C HIS A 843 -20.67 5.76 5.90
N TRP A 844 -20.98 7.06 5.72
CA TRP A 844 -20.99 8.00 6.84
C TRP A 844 -22.18 7.78 7.79
N ILE A 845 -23.29 7.18 7.34
CA ILE A 845 -24.41 6.81 8.20
C ILE A 845 -24.02 5.61 9.06
N GLU A 846 -23.37 4.61 8.48
CA GLU A 846 -22.85 3.43 9.19
C GLU A 846 -21.88 3.84 10.30
N ARG A 847 -20.90 4.71 10.00
CA ARG A 847 -19.91 5.18 10.99
C ARG A 847 -20.48 6.04 12.12
N ASN A 848 -21.62 6.69 11.89
CA ASN A 848 -22.23 7.63 12.84
C ASN A 848 -23.55 7.09 13.42
N ALA A 849 -23.83 5.79 13.28
CA ALA A 849 -24.99 5.18 13.90
C ALA A 849 -24.79 5.11 15.40
N ASP A 850 -25.81 5.53 16.16
CA ASP A 850 -25.80 5.48 17.62
C ASP A 850 -26.30 4.12 18.13
N PHE A 851 -27.06 3.39 17.29
CA PHE A 851 -27.69 2.11 17.62
C PHE A 851 -28.02 1.31 16.33
N GLU A 852 -28.17 -0.02 16.44
CA GLU A 852 -28.47 -0.91 15.31
C GLU A 852 -29.61 -1.88 15.65
N ILE A 853 -30.48 -2.17 14.68
CA ILE A 853 -31.60 -3.12 14.80
C ILE A 853 -31.78 -3.96 13.51
N ASP A 854 -32.26 -5.20 13.61
CA ASP A 854 -32.56 -6.06 12.45
C ASP A 854 -34.07 -6.20 12.23
N VAL A 855 -34.69 -5.19 11.63
CA VAL A 855 -36.13 -5.15 11.32
C VAL A 855 -36.39 -4.50 9.97
N GLU A 856 -37.50 -4.87 9.34
CA GLU A 856 -38.03 -4.18 8.16
C GLU A 856 -39.01 -3.09 8.61
N ILE A 857 -38.85 -1.85 8.12
CA ILE A 857 -39.77 -0.76 8.41
C ILE A 857 -40.56 -0.40 7.15
N ASN A 858 -41.87 -0.65 7.17
CA ASN A 858 -42.79 -0.26 6.12
C ASN A 858 -43.32 1.15 6.37
N VAL A 859 -42.92 2.09 5.53
CA VAL A 859 -43.29 3.51 5.64
C VAL A 859 -44.42 3.83 4.66
N ALA A 860 -45.56 4.25 5.19
CA ALA A 860 -46.69 4.75 4.41
C ALA A 860 -46.91 6.24 4.66
N VAL A 861 -46.99 7.04 3.61
CA VAL A 861 -47.36 8.46 3.73
C VAL A 861 -48.88 8.60 3.62
N THR A 862 -49.53 9.03 4.69
CA THR A 862 -51.00 9.14 4.77
C THR A 862 -51.45 10.47 5.41
N ASN A 863 -52.77 10.70 5.50
CA ASN A 863 -53.31 11.90 6.16
C ASN A 863 -53.24 11.85 7.70
N ILE A 864 -53.02 10.66 8.29
CA ILE A 864 -53.00 10.43 9.74
C ILE A 864 -51.68 9.73 10.11
N SER A 865 -50.89 10.33 10.99
CA SER A 865 -49.67 9.68 11.47
C SER A 865 -49.99 8.55 12.46
N SER A 866 -49.36 7.40 12.29
CA SER A 866 -49.42 6.26 13.23
C SER A 866 -48.02 5.70 13.44
N LEU A 867 -47.51 5.78 14.66
CA LEU A 867 -46.18 5.29 15.06
C LEU A 867 -46.30 4.27 16.20
N LYS A 868 -47.46 3.63 16.34
CA LYS A 868 -47.78 2.76 17.48
C LYS A 868 -46.90 1.52 17.52
N GLU A 869 -46.73 0.84 16.39
CA GLU A 869 -45.89 -0.37 16.30
C GLU A 869 -44.42 -0.05 16.59
N LEU A 870 -43.91 1.05 16.03
CA LEU A 870 -42.56 1.53 16.30
C LEU A 870 -42.35 1.88 17.78
N SER A 871 -43.35 2.50 18.42
CA SER A 871 -43.31 2.84 19.85
C SER A 871 -43.30 1.59 20.73
N VAL A 872 -44.09 0.57 20.40
CA VAL A 872 -44.11 -0.70 21.13
C VAL A 872 -42.77 -1.42 20.99
N PHE A 873 -42.21 -1.48 19.78
CA PHE A 873 -40.94 -2.14 19.53
C PHE A 873 -39.78 -1.44 20.26
N MET A 874 -39.54 -0.16 19.99
CA MET A 874 -38.39 0.56 20.56
C MET A 874 -38.57 0.86 22.05
N GLY A 875 -39.79 1.15 22.52
CA GLY A 875 -40.06 1.45 23.93
C GLY A 875 -39.92 0.24 24.87
N SER A 876 -39.77 -0.96 24.31
CA SER A 876 -39.41 -2.18 25.06
C SER A 876 -37.89 -2.43 25.13
N ASN A 877 -37.09 -1.67 24.38
CA ASN A 877 -35.65 -1.83 24.30
C ASN A 877 -34.93 -0.97 25.36
N LEU A 878 -34.44 -1.62 26.42
CA LEU A 878 -33.77 -0.97 27.54
C LEU A 878 -32.49 -0.21 27.12
N ALA A 879 -31.67 -0.80 26.24
CA ALA A 879 -30.42 -0.19 25.80
C ALA A 879 -30.66 1.09 24.97
N PHE A 880 -31.70 1.08 24.13
CA PHE A 880 -32.12 2.27 23.39
C PHE A 880 -32.62 3.39 24.32
N ASP A 881 -33.41 3.05 25.33
CA ASP A 881 -33.90 4.02 26.31
C ASP A 881 -32.76 4.69 27.10
N GLU A 882 -31.73 3.92 27.50
CA GLU A 882 -30.54 4.45 28.17
C GLU A 882 -29.72 5.37 27.27
N LEU A 883 -29.56 5.01 25.99
CA LEU A 883 -28.89 5.84 24.99
C LEU A 883 -29.60 7.19 24.82
N VAL A 884 -30.92 7.19 24.64
CA VAL A 884 -31.71 8.43 24.52
C VAL A 884 -31.61 9.27 25.80
N ALA A 885 -31.61 8.62 26.97
CA ALA A 885 -31.43 9.31 28.25
C ALA A 885 -30.09 10.05 28.31
N SER A 886 -28.99 9.37 27.98
CA SER A 886 -27.64 9.94 27.97
C SER A 886 -27.54 11.16 27.05
N ILE A 887 -28.08 11.06 25.83
CA ILE A 887 -28.03 12.14 24.83
C ILE A 887 -28.85 13.36 25.29
N LEU A 888 -30.04 13.14 25.85
CA LEU A 888 -30.88 14.24 26.36
C LEU A 888 -30.29 14.88 27.63
N ASP A 889 -29.64 14.11 28.49
CA ASP A 889 -29.01 14.61 29.71
C ASP A 889 -27.73 15.40 29.39
N ALA A 890 -26.92 14.94 28.42
CA ALA A 890 -25.79 15.71 27.88
C ALA A 890 -26.23 17.05 27.26
N ALA A 891 -27.39 17.09 26.59
CA ALA A 891 -27.96 18.32 26.05
C ALA A 891 -28.54 19.27 27.12
N ARG A 892 -28.80 18.78 28.35
CA ARG A 892 -29.35 19.55 29.47
C ARG A 892 -28.32 20.07 30.46
N ALA A 893 -27.06 19.63 30.36
CA ALA A 893 -26.00 20.19 31.18
C ALA A 893 -25.92 21.71 30.97
N PRO A 894 -26.15 22.54 32.01
CA PRO A 894 -26.16 23.99 31.84
C PRO A 894 -24.77 24.46 31.45
N SER A 895 -24.70 25.17 30.32
CA SER A 895 -23.65 26.12 30.04
C SER A 895 -23.72 27.25 31.08
N GLU A 896 -22.97 27.10 32.18
CA GLU A 896 -22.57 28.23 33.01
C GLU A 896 -21.55 29.08 32.24
N ASN A 897 -22.06 29.96 31.36
CA ASN A 897 -21.74 31.38 31.42
C ASN A 897 -22.49 32.19 30.34
N GLN A 898 -23.31 33.11 30.86
CA GLN A 898 -23.82 34.35 30.25
C GLN A 898 -24.88 34.15 29.14
N GLY A 899 -26.18 34.41 29.31
CA GLY A 899 -26.86 35.30 30.24
C GLY A 899 -27.58 36.43 29.49
N GLY A 900 -28.82 36.15 29.02
CA GLY A 900 -29.96 37.07 28.74
C GLY A 900 -29.78 38.21 27.72
N GLU A 901 -30.74 38.60 26.89
CA GLU A 901 -32.17 38.30 26.76
C GLU A 901 -32.59 38.52 25.28
N GLY A 902 -33.50 37.69 24.76
CA GLY A 902 -34.66 38.24 24.06
C GLY A 902 -34.95 37.63 22.69
N ALA A 903 -35.72 36.54 22.68
CA ALA A 903 -36.30 35.97 21.48
C ALA A 903 -37.41 36.88 20.91
N GLN A 904 -37.44 37.06 19.59
CA GLN A 904 -38.70 37.16 18.86
C GLN A 904 -38.58 36.73 17.39
N LYS A 905 -39.18 35.56 17.12
CA LYS A 905 -39.99 35.13 15.96
C LYS A 905 -39.42 35.24 14.53
N SER A 906 -39.31 34.05 13.95
CA SER A 906 -39.34 33.67 12.54
C SER A 906 -40.60 34.14 11.79
N THR A 907 -40.41 34.52 10.51
CA THR A 907 -41.21 34.25 9.27
C THR A 907 -40.70 35.26 8.23
N ASP A 908 -40.55 35.04 6.93
CA ASP A 908 -40.72 33.94 5.97
C ASP A 908 -40.11 34.45 4.65
N LEU A 909 -39.66 33.52 3.80
CA LEU A 909 -39.68 33.53 2.32
C LEU A 909 -39.23 34.77 1.50
N ALA A 910 -38.20 34.49 0.70
CA ALA A 910 -38.03 34.81 -0.73
C ALA A 910 -37.59 36.22 -1.20
N ALA A 911 -36.78 36.14 -2.26
CA ALA A 911 -36.43 37.14 -3.28
C ALA A 911 -35.21 38.04 -3.02
N ASP A 912 -34.21 37.79 -3.87
CA ASP A 912 -33.40 38.75 -4.64
C ASP A 912 -32.46 39.75 -3.94
N SER A 913 -31.27 39.80 -4.55
CA SER A 913 -30.30 40.91 -4.58
C SER A 913 -29.32 41.06 -3.42
N ASP A 914 -28.05 41.10 -3.83
CA ASP A 914 -26.90 41.79 -3.23
C ASP A 914 -26.39 41.30 -1.86
N ILE A 915 -25.20 40.69 -1.90
CA ILE A 915 -24.35 40.42 -0.73
C ILE A 915 -23.46 41.66 -0.52
N PRO A 916 -23.64 42.45 0.56
CA PRO A 916 -22.59 43.32 1.07
C PRO A 916 -21.61 42.49 1.89
N GLU A 917 -20.31 42.75 1.72
CA GLU A 917 -19.26 42.26 2.61
C GLU A 917 -19.53 42.74 4.05
N GLU A 918 -19.53 41.81 5.03
CA GLU A 918 -19.42 42.17 6.45
C GLU A 918 -18.23 41.49 7.13
N HIS A 919 -17.57 42.32 7.94
CA HIS A 919 -16.35 42.11 8.69
C HIS A 919 -16.36 40.91 9.65
N VAL A 920 -15.23 40.21 9.67
CA VAL A 920 -14.84 39.27 10.74
C VAL A 920 -14.52 40.06 12.02
N PRO A 921 -15.03 39.68 13.21
CA PRO A 921 -14.66 40.34 14.46
C PRO A 921 -13.22 39.99 14.86
N GLU A 922 -12.41 41.00 15.19
CA GLU A 922 -11.06 40.83 15.73
C GLU A 922 -11.08 40.09 17.08
N ILE A 923 -10.54 38.87 17.08
CA ILE A 923 -10.17 38.16 18.30
C ILE A 923 -8.89 38.82 18.85
N LYS A 924 -9.00 39.53 19.99
CA LYS A 924 -7.83 40.02 20.73
C LYS A 924 -7.06 38.84 21.33
N VAL A 925 -6.04 38.40 20.61
CA VAL A 925 -5.05 37.42 21.07
C VAL A 925 -4.28 38.01 22.25
N ARG A 926 -4.34 37.35 23.42
CA ARG A 926 -3.43 37.63 24.53
C ARG A 926 -2.00 37.32 24.05
N SER A 927 -1.10 38.30 24.16
CA SER A 927 0.28 38.17 23.70
C SER A 927 1.01 37.07 24.47
N ILE A 928 1.15 35.90 23.87
CA ILE A 928 2.04 34.85 24.37
C ILE A 928 3.45 35.35 24.08
N GLN A 929 4.29 35.46 25.12
CA GLN A 929 5.68 35.85 24.94
C GLN A 929 6.38 34.83 24.04
N THR A 930 6.83 35.29 22.87
CA THR A 930 7.46 34.45 21.83
C THR A 930 8.63 33.64 22.40
N SER A 931 9.33 34.15 23.42
CA SER A 931 10.42 33.44 24.10
C SER A 931 9.97 32.18 24.85
N LYS A 932 8.75 32.15 25.42
CA LYS A 932 8.21 30.94 26.07
C LYS A 932 7.75 29.91 25.05
N VAL A 933 7.22 30.36 23.92
CA VAL A 933 6.84 29.48 22.80
C VAL A 933 8.09 28.89 22.17
N TRP A 934 9.12 29.69 21.90
CA TRP A 934 10.41 29.21 21.39
C TRP A 934 11.12 28.27 22.36
N LYS A 935 11.07 28.54 23.67
CA LYS A 935 11.66 27.64 24.66
C LYS A 935 10.89 26.33 24.76
N ALA A 936 9.55 26.37 24.78
CA ALA A 936 8.73 25.17 24.74
C ALA A 936 8.95 24.37 23.44
N ILE A 937 9.03 25.04 22.28
CA ILE A 937 9.29 24.37 20.99
C ILE A 937 10.69 23.72 20.99
N MET A 938 11.73 24.42 21.48
CA MET A 938 13.07 23.84 21.58
C MET A 938 13.13 22.66 22.56
N ASP A 939 12.41 22.75 23.69
CA ASP A 939 12.35 21.67 24.68
C ASP A 939 11.57 20.45 24.13
N THR A 940 10.48 20.66 23.38
CA THR A 940 9.70 19.60 22.72
C THR A 940 10.42 19.00 21.50
N GLU A 941 11.24 19.78 20.78
CA GLU A 941 12.04 19.31 19.63
C GLU A 941 13.13 18.33 20.08
N VAL A 942 13.72 18.55 21.28
CA VAL A 942 14.73 17.66 21.86
C VAL A 942 14.14 16.35 22.40
N GLU A 943 12.89 16.36 22.86
CA GLU A 943 12.16 15.14 23.27
C GLU A 943 11.80 14.23 22.08
N GLY A 944 11.79 14.76 20.85
CA GLY A 944 11.58 14.00 19.61
C GLY A 944 12.86 13.51 18.92
N LEU A 945 14.06 13.80 19.48
CA LEU A 945 15.33 13.35 18.90
C LEU A 945 15.59 11.86 19.23
N PRO A 946 16.22 11.11 18.32
CA PRO A 946 16.61 9.73 18.60
C PRO A 946 17.57 9.66 19.80
N THR A 947 17.22 8.88 20.81
CA THR A 947 18.06 8.66 22.01
C THR A 947 18.68 7.29 22.01
N LEU A 948 19.95 7.21 22.41
CA LEU A 948 20.71 5.96 22.54
C LEU A 948 21.34 5.88 23.93
N GLU A 949 21.51 4.65 24.43
CA GLU A 949 22.21 4.37 25.68
C GLU A 949 23.60 3.83 25.37
N VAL A 950 24.62 4.34 26.07
CA VAL A 950 26.01 3.86 25.91
C VAL A 950 26.12 2.50 26.58
N SER A 951 26.47 1.47 25.80
CA SER A 951 26.48 0.07 26.24
C SER A 951 27.86 -0.43 26.66
N GLY A 952 28.92 0.37 26.49
CA GLY A 952 30.28 0.01 26.87
C GLY A 952 31.27 1.18 26.82
N GLU A 953 32.51 0.94 27.23
CA GLU A 953 33.57 1.96 27.23
C GLU A 953 33.95 2.38 25.78
N PRO A 954 34.15 3.68 25.52
CA PRO A 954 34.60 4.14 24.21
C PRO A 954 36.01 3.67 23.86
N VAL A 955 36.20 3.15 22.65
CA VAL A 955 37.50 2.67 22.16
C VAL A 955 37.90 3.42 20.89
N PHE A 956 39.17 3.73 20.71
CA PHE A 956 39.64 4.30 19.45
C PHE A 956 39.50 3.29 18.30
N ASN A 957 39.07 3.77 17.13
CA ASN A 957 39.11 2.99 15.90
C ASN A 957 40.57 2.60 15.55
N LYS A 958 40.78 1.54 14.77
CA LYS A 958 42.09 0.95 14.43
C LYS A 958 43.09 1.98 13.88
N ASP A 959 42.61 3.00 13.19
CA ASP A 959 43.41 4.10 12.61
C ASP A 959 43.66 5.29 13.57
N LYS A 960 43.10 5.24 14.79
CA LYS A 960 43.10 6.32 15.82
C LYS A 960 42.54 7.67 15.34
N THR A 961 41.76 7.68 14.25
CA THR A 961 41.17 8.91 13.69
C THR A 961 39.75 9.19 14.18
N GLY A 962 39.11 8.20 14.81
CA GLY A 962 37.76 8.32 15.38
C GLY A 962 37.61 7.55 16.68
N LEU A 963 36.68 7.98 17.52
CA LEU A 963 36.34 7.33 18.79
C LEU A 963 35.04 6.52 18.60
N MET A 964 35.11 5.21 18.82
CA MET A 964 33.97 4.31 18.75
C MET A 964 33.26 4.27 20.11
N ILE A 965 31.97 4.57 20.14
CA ILE A 965 31.14 4.51 21.34
C ILE A 965 30.11 3.39 21.13
N PRO A 966 30.25 2.25 21.84
CA PRO A 966 29.24 1.19 21.83
C PRO A 966 27.90 1.71 22.34
N TYR A 967 26.81 1.37 21.66
CA TYR A 967 25.47 1.81 22.06
C TYR A 967 24.40 0.74 21.89
N THR A 968 23.29 0.94 22.59
CA THR A 968 22.02 0.20 22.45
C THR A 968 20.89 1.20 22.22
N ALA A 969 19.93 0.84 21.35
CA ALA A 969 18.84 1.72 20.94
C ALA A 969 17.56 0.92 20.67
N ASN A 970 16.40 1.53 20.95
CA ASN A 970 15.11 1.02 20.52
C ASN A 970 14.86 1.42 19.05
N GLY A 971 15.24 0.53 18.13
CA GLY A 971 15.10 0.74 16.68
C GLY A 971 16.39 1.18 15.97
N GLU A 972 16.34 1.27 14.65
CA GLU A 972 17.50 1.53 13.78
C GLU A 972 17.77 3.04 13.63
N ILE A 973 18.33 3.64 14.68
CA ILE A 973 18.53 5.11 14.77
C ILE A 973 19.43 5.67 13.65
N LEU A 974 20.52 4.99 13.32
CA LEU A 974 21.48 5.44 12.31
C LEU A 974 20.88 5.46 10.90
N GLU A 975 19.84 4.66 10.66
CA GLU A 975 19.20 4.49 9.34
C GLU A 975 18.23 5.62 9.01
N SER A 976 17.92 6.47 9.99
CA SER A 976 17.10 7.67 9.79
C SER A 976 17.86 8.85 9.16
N PHE A 977 19.17 8.70 8.90
CA PHE A 977 20.03 9.78 8.41
C PHE A 977 20.76 9.40 7.10
N GLU A 978 20.91 10.38 6.21
CA GLU A 978 21.61 10.22 4.92
C GLU A 978 23.13 10.39 5.08
N THR A 979 23.94 9.84 4.16
CA THR A 979 25.41 9.81 4.29
C THR A 979 26.11 11.18 4.21
N ASP A 980 25.41 12.24 3.82
CA ASP A 980 25.87 13.63 3.80
C ASP A 980 25.27 14.49 4.93
N ASP A 981 24.41 13.90 5.77
CA ASP A 981 23.89 14.56 6.95
C ASP A 981 25.00 14.82 7.98
N LYS A 982 25.00 16.03 8.54
CA LYS A 982 25.94 16.44 9.59
C LYS A 982 25.31 16.26 10.96
N ILE A 983 25.61 15.13 11.59
CA ILE A 983 25.02 14.75 12.87
C ILE A 983 25.99 15.06 14.00
N ASN A 984 25.50 15.70 15.06
CA ASN A 984 26.26 15.91 16.29
C ASN A 984 25.70 15.03 17.41
N LEU A 985 26.57 14.31 18.10
CA LEU A 985 26.18 13.56 19.30
C LEU A 985 26.15 14.50 20.51
N ILE A 986 25.06 14.47 21.27
CA ILE A 986 24.86 15.31 22.44
C ILE A 986 24.67 14.42 23.67
N LYS A 987 25.51 14.60 24.70
CA LYS A 987 25.32 13.99 26.02
C LYS A 987 24.38 14.88 26.85
N LYS A 988 23.32 14.28 27.38
CA LYS A 988 22.42 14.92 28.34
C LYS A 988 22.89 14.58 29.75
N ASP A 989 23.26 15.59 30.53
CA ASP A 989 23.62 15.47 31.95
C ASP A 989 22.69 16.37 32.77
N GLY A 990 21.59 15.79 33.25
CA GLY A 990 20.49 16.54 33.85
C GLY A 990 19.85 17.55 32.89
N GLU A 991 19.84 18.83 33.25
CA GLU A 991 19.37 19.94 32.40
C GLU A 991 20.45 20.48 31.44
N LYS A 992 21.71 20.02 31.54
CA LYS A 992 22.81 20.48 30.69
C LYS A 992 22.99 19.56 29.48
N GLN A 993 23.16 20.18 28.31
CA GLN A 993 23.45 19.50 27.06
C GLN A 993 24.90 19.76 26.65
N ILE A 994 25.67 18.69 26.45
CA ILE A 994 27.09 18.75 26.09
C ILE A 994 27.26 18.12 24.71
N ASN A 995 27.67 18.92 23.72
CA ASN A 995 27.98 18.41 22.37
C ASN A 995 29.33 17.67 22.40
N LEU A 996 29.31 16.37 22.07
CA LEU A 996 30.46 15.48 22.07
C LEU A 996 31.24 15.49 20.75
N GLY A 997 30.64 15.95 19.65
CA GLY A 997 31.27 16.03 18.33
C GLY A 997 30.40 15.46 17.21
N GLU A 998 30.94 15.49 15.99
CA GLU A 998 30.28 15.03 14.77
C GLU A 998 30.40 13.51 14.61
N VAL A 999 29.30 12.84 14.25
CA VAL A 999 29.24 11.40 14.00
C VAL A 999 29.64 11.11 12.55
N ASP A 1000 30.61 10.23 12.35
CA ASP A 1000 30.98 9.70 11.04
C ASP A 1000 30.09 8.48 10.73
N LEU A 1001 29.00 8.73 10.00
CA LEU A 1001 28.04 7.69 9.61
C LEU A 1001 28.68 6.56 8.79
N ARG A 1002 29.71 6.84 7.99
CA ARG A 1002 30.35 5.83 7.12
C ARG A 1002 31.20 4.84 7.92
N LYS A 1003 31.71 5.27 9.07
CA LYS A 1003 32.54 4.46 9.97
C LYS A 1003 31.76 3.90 11.17
N SER A 1004 30.49 4.28 11.33
CA SER A 1004 29.61 3.79 12.40
C SER A 1004 29.01 2.44 12.03
N THR A 1005 28.78 1.58 13.01
CA THR A 1005 28.18 0.26 12.86
C THR A 1005 26.89 0.15 13.67
N LYS A 1006 26.11 -0.92 13.47
CA LYS A 1006 24.85 -1.18 14.20
C LYS A 1006 25.02 -1.24 15.72
N SER A 1007 26.23 -1.48 16.21
CA SER A 1007 26.55 -1.60 17.64
C SER A 1007 27.48 -0.51 18.18
N ALA A 1008 28.04 0.37 17.34
CA ALA A 1008 28.95 1.42 17.78
C ALA A 1008 28.94 2.67 16.88
N LEU A 1009 28.87 3.86 17.51
CA LEU A 1009 28.99 5.15 16.83
C LEU A 1009 30.44 5.58 16.71
N CYS A 1010 30.86 5.99 15.51
CA CYS A 1010 32.18 6.60 15.31
C CYS A 1010 32.07 8.12 15.41
N LEU A 1011 32.71 8.75 16.40
CA LEU A 1011 32.89 10.20 16.46
C LEU A 1011 34.18 10.63 15.76
N VAL A 1012 34.09 11.67 14.94
CA VAL A 1012 35.27 12.31 14.34
C VAL A 1012 36.13 12.91 15.46
N TYR A 1013 37.39 12.47 15.56
CA TYR A 1013 38.27 12.92 16.62
C TYR A 1013 38.79 14.34 16.33
N SER A 1014 38.16 15.34 16.96
CA SER A 1014 38.46 16.77 16.77
C SER A 1014 38.81 17.47 18.09
N GLY A 1015 39.31 18.71 18.03
CA GLY A 1015 39.62 19.52 19.22
C GLY A 1015 38.43 19.75 20.16
N LYS A 1016 37.18 19.66 19.66
CA LYS A 1016 35.95 19.73 20.47
C LYS A 1016 35.66 18.42 21.20
N THR A 1017 35.85 17.27 20.54
CA THR A 1017 35.73 15.93 21.13
C THR A 1017 36.69 15.77 22.32
N ARG A 1018 37.89 16.34 22.21
CA ARG A 1018 38.94 16.33 23.25
C ARG A 1018 38.62 17.20 24.48
N ALA A 1019 37.77 18.20 24.33
CA ALA A 1019 37.36 19.09 25.44
C ALA A 1019 36.14 18.54 26.19
N ALA A 1020 35.31 17.72 25.53
CA ALA A 1020 34.11 17.12 26.09
C ALA A 1020 34.35 15.77 26.79
N ILE A 1021 35.43 15.06 26.41
CA ILE A 1021 35.80 13.76 26.99
C ILE A 1021 37.11 13.95 27.77
N LYS A 1022 37.02 14.18 29.08
CA LYS A 1022 38.19 14.09 29.97
C LYS A 1022 38.42 12.62 30.27
N ALA A 1023 39.63 12.13 29.98
CA ALA A 1023 40.09 10.85 30.47
C ALA A 1023 40.31 10.97 31.98
N ASP A 1024 39.27 10.68 32.76
CA ASP A 1024 39.27 10.22 34.16
C ASP A 1024 37.83 10.26 34.75
N ASP A 1025 36.81 9.82 33.98
CA ASP A 1025 35.47 9.47 34.48
C ASP A 1025 34.89 8.30 33.65
#